data_AF-A0A1C7H7A6-F1
#
_entry.id   AF-A0A1C7H7A6-F1
#
_cell.length_a   1.000
_cell.length_b   1.000
_cell.length_c   1.000
_cell.angle_alpha   90.00
_cell.angle_beta   90.00
_cell.angle_gamma   90.00
#
_symmetry.space_group_name_H-M   'P 1'
#
loop_
_entity.id
_entity.type
_entity.pdbx_description
1 polymer ?
#
loop_
_entity_poly.entity_id
_entity_poly.type
_entity_poly.pdbx_seq_one_letter_code
_entity_poly.pdbx_strand_id
1 'polypeptide(L)'
;MKLLKCGMACCVFLSIVAWQTKDTSLQPTDTGGFIVEIQKKYAEVQAIRKKGNQEEIENKIKAVHRRLTRTYPIYYDWWLQDGTTGDVDWFSKSFNQELSMRLQKLNIKASATNTPENIETAFQAYLKACEQRRIKRLAAFTTDKPEIVFTKYRTLRPSFFAYTEGVSDARAECNYIAGGALAKLKMNGIWAEVETLLTDEEGVVRDPDLHFDGQHLLFSWKKSSKEDDFHLYEMNLKTREIKQLTFGKGHADIEGIYLPDDNILFNSTRCGSTVDCWFTEVSNMYLCDREGRYMRQVGFDQVHTVTPTLLDDGRVVYTRWDYNDRGQVWTQPLFQMNPDGTGQSEYYGMNSWFPTTVAHIRQIPGTRKLMGVFMGHHTPQHGKLGIIDPEAGRDENEGVMFVAPVHKPKPERIDDYGKFTDQFQHPFPLSETEFLISYTPLGYYVGHPMEFGVYWMNADGERELLVSDARISCNQPVLVAPRKRPFRRSSSVDYTKNEGVYYMQNIYEGNGLKGVKPGTIKQLRVVEIQFRAAGVGEVGGNDKGGGALMSSPVGVGNAAWDVKRVLGVTEVYPDGSAFFKVPARKPLYFQALDENGRVVQTMRSWSTLQPNEVQSCVGCHEHKNTVPVAGHPVSMAMNKGIKALEPEDEMGERNFSYLKEIQPIWDRHCISCHDGVKQPMSLKGELKVMDKPSKRKYTDSYLSLTHATQDQGGGAWRGNAYHPEVNWISALSQPTLLPPYFAGSNTSNLIKRLESGHGGTKLTPQEIRKVALWIDLLVPFIGDYREANNWSQKDLDFYNYYDKKREAARAEDQENIRQYIQSLQTKQEKK
;
A
#
# COMPACT_ATOMS: atom_id res chain seq x y z
N MET A 1 -4.94 64.35 -22.07
CA MET A 1 -5.70 63.08 -22.10
C MET A 1 -4.68 61.96 -22.35
N LYS A 2 -4.28 61.20 -21.32
CA LYS A 2 -4.85 59.88 -20.91
C LYS A 2 -4.74 58.87 -22.07
N LEU A 3 -4.12 57.69 -21.97
CA LEU A 3 -4.04 56.72 -20.87
C LEU A 3 -2.79 55.81 -20.95
N LEU A 4 -2.47 55.26 -19.77
CA LEU A 4 -1.33 54.43 -19.40
C LEU A 4 -1.27 53.06 -20.11
N LYS A 5 -0.05 52.66 -20.50
CA LYS A 5 0.41 51.26 -20.48
C LYS A 5 1.58 51.21 -19.50
N CYS A 6 1.42 50.54 -18.37
CA CYS A 6 2.53 50.16 -17.50
C CYS A 6 2.39 48.68 -17.20
N GLY A 7 3.41 47.91 -17.56
CA GLY A 7 3.47 46.47 -17.34
C GLY A 7 3.63 46.18 -15.84
N MET A 8 2.89 45.18 -15.38
CA MET A 8 3.05 44.62 -14.04
C MET A 8 3.76 43.28 -14.21
N ALA A 9 5.09 43.33 -14.13
CA ALA A 9 5.90 42.15 -13.85
C ALA A 9 5.71 41.81 -12.36
N CYS A 10 4.83 40.86 -12.05
CA CYS A 10 4.75 40.28 -10.71
C CYS A 10 5.94 39.32 -10.52
N CYS A 11 7.09 39.88 -10.15
CA CYS A 11 8.13 39.13 -9.45
C CYS A 11 7.60 38.80 -8.05
N VAL A 12 7.04 37.61 -7.87
CA VAL A 12 6.77 37.06 -6.53
C VAL A 12 8.11 36.63 -5.93
N PHE A 13 8.82 37.60 -5.34
CA PHE A 13 9.86 37.30 -4.37
C PHE A 13 9.15 36.84 -3.08
N LEU A 14 9.02 35.54 -2.90
CA LEU A 14 8.75 34.95 -1.59
C LEU A 14 10.02 35.14 -0.75
N SER A 15 10.04 36.20 0.06
CA SER A 15 11.03 36.40 1.09
C SER A 15 10.88 35.30 2.15
N ILE A 16 11.70 34.25 2.03
CA ILE A 16 11.95 33.32 3.14
C ILE A 16 12.74 34.10 4.18
N VAL A 17 12.05 34.63 5.20
CA VAL A 17 12.73 35.19 6.37
C VAL A 17 13.36 34.01 7.11
N ALA A 18 14.69 33.85 6.97
CA ALA A 18 15.47 32.94 7.77
C ALA A 18 15.40 33.39 9.24
N TRP A 19 14.42 32.90 9.99
CA TRP A 19 14.48 32.91 11.44
C TRP A 19 15.61 31.98 11.83
N GLN A 20 16.76 32.53 12.23
CA GLN A 20 17.74 31.79 13.04
C GLN A 20 17.02 31.40 14.34
N THR A 21 16.44 30.21 14.36
CA THR A 21 15.89 29.64 15.58
C THR A 21 17.06 29.29 16.50
N LYS A 22 17.02 29.73 17.75
CA LYS A 22 17.96 29.25 18.78
C LYS A 22 17.75 27.74 18.92
N ASP A 23 18.84 26.99 18.92
CA ASP A 23 18.82 25.57 19.27
C ASP A 23 18.10 25.40 20.62
N THR A 24 17.06 24.58 20.63
CA THR A 24 16.29 24.29 21.85
C THR A 24 16.83 22.99 22.43
N SER A 25 17.53 23.08 23.55
CA SER A 25 17.95 21.90 24.31
C SER A 25 16.76 21.17 24.91
N LEU A 26 16.75 19.85 24.77
CA LEU A 26 15.73 18.96 25.34
C LEU A 26 16.16 18.35 26.69
N GLN A 27 17.24 18.85 27.30
CA GLN A 27 17.62 18.46 28.65
C GLN A 27 16.52 18.88 29.65
N PRO A 28 15.96 17.94 30.44
CA PRO A 28 14.97 18.30 31.43
C PRO A 28 15.65 18.96 32.64
N THR A 29 15.10 20.08 33.11
CA THR A 29 15.69 20.88 34.21
C THR A 29 14.77 21.04 35.42
N ASP A 30 13.46 20.88 35.25
CA ASP A 30 12.46 21.08 36.30
C ASP A 30 12.04 19.76 36.99
N THR A 31 12.99 19.15 37.71
CA THR A 31 12.74 17.91 38.44
C THR A 31 11.73 18.10 39.57
N GLY A 32 11.83 19.22 40.30
CA GLY A 32 10.92 19.55 41.39
C GLY A 32 9.48 19.74 40.92
N GLY A 33 9.26 20.48 39.83
CA GLY A 33 7.93 20.68 39.27
C GLY A 33 7.30 19.38 38.76
N PHE A 34 8.09 18.46 38.18
CA PHE A 34 7.57 17.15 37.79
C PHE A 34 7.03 16.36 38.98
N ILE A 35 7.79 16.29 40.08
CA ILE A 35 7.40 15.55 41.29
C ILE A 35 6.10 16.12 41.86
N VAL A 36 6.01 17.46 41.96
CA VAL A 36 4.81 18.13 42.46
C VAL A 36 3.61 17.88 41.53
N GLU A 37 3.78 18.00 40.22
CA GLU A 37 2.70 17.82 39.27
C GLU A 37 2.20 16.36 39.25
N ILE A 38 3.09 15.35 39.23
CA ILE A 38 2.65 13.94 39.21
C ILE A 38 1.90 13.56 40.48
N GLN A 39 2.34 14.02 41.66
CA GLN A 39 1.63 13.81 42.93
C GLN A 39 0.26 14.49 42.93
N LYS A 40 0.19 15.74 42.45
CA LYS A 40 -1.06 16.48 42.31
C LYS A 40 -2.03 15.76 41.38
N LYS A 41 -1.58 15.32 40.20
CA LYS A 41 -2.43 14.61 39.23
C LYS A 41 -2.91 13.27 39.76
N TYR A 42 -2.06 12.55 40.48
CA TYR A 42 -2.47 11.35 41.18
C TYR A 42 -3.60 11.64 42.19
N ALA A 43 -3.45 12.65 43.05
CA ALA A 43 -4.48 13.04 44.02
C ALA A 43 -5.80 13.47 43.34
N GLU A 44 -5.72 14.20 42.23
CA GLU A 44 -6.89 14.57 41.42
C GLU A 44 -7.64 13.33 40.91
N VAL A 45 -6.93 12.31 40.38
CA VAL A 45 -7.56 11.05 39.93
C VAL A 45 -8.21 10.31 41.11
N GLN A 46 -7.54 10.21 42.25
CA GLN A 46 -8.11 9.57 43.45
C GLN A 46 -9.37 10.28 43.95
N ALA A 47 -9.42 11.61 43.89
CA ALA A 47 -10.60 12.38 44.26
C ALA A 47 -11.79 12.08 43.32
N ILE A 48 -11.55 11.92 42.03
CA ILE A 48 -12.58 11.50 41.06
C ILE A 48 -13.01 10.04 41.31
N ARG A 49 -12.06 9.13 41.58
CA ARG A 49 -12.37 7.71 41.87
C ARG A 49 -13.34 7.55 43.04
N LYS A 50 -13.20 8.36 44.08
CA LYS A 50 -14.11 8.36 45.24
C LYS A 50 -15.57 8.68 44.87
N LYS A 51 -15.82 9.37 43.75
CA LYS A 51 -17.17 9.65 43.25
C LYS A 51 -17.81 8.47 42.52
N GLY A 52 -17.02 7.49 42.07
CA GLY A 52 -17.50 6.23 41.49
C GLY A 52 -17.95 6.29 40.02
N ASN A 53 -17.77 7.40 39.29
CA ASN A 53 -18.12 7.48 37.87
C ASN A 53 -16.96 6.98 36.98
N GLN A 54 -17.14 5.81 36.35
CA GLN A 54 -16.11 5.16 35.54
C GLN A 54 -15.68 5.99 34.31
N GLU A 55 -16.63 6.61 33.61
CA GLU A 55 -16.31 7.43 32.43
C GLU A 55 -15.52 8.69 32.82
N GLU A 56 -15.92 9.34 33.93
CA GLU A 56 -15.20 10.50 34.47
C GLU A 56 -13.77 10.12 34.90
N ILE A 57 -13.59 8.94 35.50
CA ILE A 57 -12.28 8.39 35.87
C ILE A 57 -11.41 8.19 34.64
N GLU A 58 -11.90 7.50 33.61
CA GLU A 58 -11.16 7.22 32.38
C GLU A 58 -10.76 8.51 31.64
N ASN A 59 -11.68 9.46 31.52
CA ASN A 59 -11.42 10.75 30.90
C ASN A 59 -10.39 11.55 31.69
N LYS A 60 -10.46 11.51 33.02
CA LYS A 60 -9.48 12.18 33.87
C LYS A 60 -8.08 11.55 33.73
N ILE A 61 -7.98 10.22 33.71
CA ILE A 61 -6.71 9.52 33.52
C ILE A 61 -6.11 9.88 32.16
N LYS A 62 -6.89 9.82 31.07
CA LYS A 62 -6.45 10.25 29.73
C LYS A 62 -5.93 11.69 29.72
N ALA A 63 -6.62 12.61 30.40
CA ALA A 63 -6.20 14.00 30.51
C ALA A 63 -4.87 14.17 31.29
N VAL A 64 -4.68 13.38 32.36
CA VAL A 64 -3.43 13.37 33.14
C VAL A 64 -2.27 12.86 32.28
N HIS A 65 -2.45 11.75 31.58
CA HIS A 65 -1.44 11.21 30.66
C HIS A 65 -1.00 12.25 29.63
N ARG A 66 -1.96 12.91 28.95
CA ARG A 66 -1.66 13.98 27.99
C ARG A 66 -0.92 15.15 28.62
N ARG A 67 -1.34 15.58 29.82
CA ARG A 67 -0.69 16.68 30.56
C ARG A 67 0.77 16.35 30.86
N LEU A 68 1.03 15.19 31.47
CA LEU A 68 2.38 14.81 31.88
C LEU A 68 3.29 14.53 30.67
N THR A 69 2.77 13.91 29.61
CA THR A 69 3.51 13.69 28.35
C THR A 69 3.93 15.01 27.71
N ARG A 70 3.06 16.02 27.70
CA ARG A 70 3.36 17.33 27.08
C ARG A 70 4.27 18.21 27.94
N THR A 71 4.12 18.19 29.26
CA THR A 71 4.86 19.09 30.16
C THR A 71 6.21 18.50 30.59
N TYR A 72 6.29 17.19 30.83
CA TYR A 72 7.48 16.51 31.32
C TYR A 72 7.77 15.23 30.51
N PRO A 73 7.97 15.34 29.18
CA PRO A 73 7.99 14.19 28.26
C PRO A 73 9.01 13.13 28.64
N ILE A 74 10.25 13.52 28.98
CA ILE A 74 11.33 12.58 29.31
C ILE A 74 11.07 11.89 30.65
N TYR A 75 10.79 12.67 31.70
CA TYR A 75 10.54 12.10 33.03
C TYR A 75 9.29 11.22 33.06
N TYR A 76 8.26 11.59 32.31
CA TYR A 76 7.05 10.79 32.23
C TYR A 76 7.23 9.53 31.37
N ASP A 77 8.00 9.58 30.29
CA ASP A 77 8.33 8.37 29.53
C ASP A 77 9.09 7.34 30.39
N TRP A 78 10.07 7.78 31.18
CA TRP A 78 10.75 6.91 32.15
C TRP A 78 9.76 6.30 33.15
N TRP A 79 8.85 7.11 33.70
CA TRP A 79 7.80 6.63 34.60
C TRP A 79 6.92 5.56 33.94
N LEU A 80 6.54 5.74 32.67
CA LEU A 80 5.76 4.75 31.93
C LEU A 80 6.56 3.47 31.67
N GLN A 81 7.83 3.59 31.27
CA GLN A 81 8.72 2.45 30.99
C GLN A 81 8.96 1.58 32.22
N ASP A 82 9.09 2.20 33.40
CA ASP A 82 9.42 1.48 34.63
C ASP A 82 8.19 0.96 35.38
N GLY A 83 7.00 1.20 34.84
CA GLY A 83 5.74 0.65 35.31
C GLY A 83 5.54 -0.84 34.99
N THR A 84 4.33 -1.31 35.30
CA THR A 84 3.82 -2.58 34.78
C THR A 84 3.49 -2.40 33.30
N THR A 85 4.07 -3.24 32.43
CA THR A 85 3.86 -3.15 30.98
C THR A 85 2.37 -3.26 30.63
N GLY A 86 1.86 -2.33 29.83
CA GLY A 86 0.45 -2.29 29.43
C GLY A 86 -0.51 -1.70 30.47
N ASP A 87 -0.03 -1.39 31.68
CA ASP A 87 -0.86 -0.77 32.72
C ASP A 87 -0.96 0.75 32.51
N VAL A 88 -2.00 1.16 31.78
CA VAL A 88 -2.38 2.57 31.57
C VAL A 88 -3.12 3.17 32.76
N ASP A 89 -3.57 2.34 33.70
CA ASP A 89 -4.31 2.73 34.91
C ASP A 89 -3.54 2.36 36.18
N TRP A 90 -2.29 2.79 36.23
CA TRP A 90 -1.44 2.69 37.42
C TRP A 90 -2.00 3.48 38.62
N PHE A 91 -2.99 4.35 38.40
CA PHE A 91 -3.73 5.06 39.46
C PHE A 91 -4.63 4.13 40.28
N SER A 92 -4.83 2.89 39.86
CA SER A 92 -5.52 1.87 40.65
C SER A 92 -4.74 1.45 41.91
N LYS A 93 -3.41 1.63 41.90
CA LYS A 93 -2.51 1.33 43.02
C LYS A 93 -2.12 2.60 43.77
N SER A 94 -1.59 2.46 44.98
CA SER A 94 -1.11 3.63 45.73
C SER A 94 0.13 4.25 45.06
N PHE A 95 0.26 5.57 45.12
CA PHE A 95 1.43 6.26 44.55
C PHE A 95 2.76 5.69 45.08
N ASN A 96 2.80 5.31 46.36
CA ASN A 96 3.99 4.74 46.99
C ASN A 96 4.27 3.31 46.55
N GLN A 97 3.23 2.51 46.26
CA GLN A 97 3.41 1.20 45.63
C GLN A 97 4.02 1.34 44.23
N GLU A 98 3.51 2.28 43.44
CA GLU A 98 4.01 2.55 42.09
C GLU A 98 5.44 3.09 42.08
N LEU A 99 5.80 3.98 43.01
CA LEU A 99 7.17 4.45 43.18
C LEU A 99 8.09 3.32 43.67
N SER A 100 7.67 2.54 44.68
CA SER A 100 8.46 1.42 45.23
C SER A 100 8.77 0.36 44.17
N MET A 101 7.79 0.01 43.33
CA MET A 101 7.98 -0.93 42.23
C MET A 101 9.06 -0.44 41.25
N ARG A 102 9.07 0.86 40.93
CA ARG A 102 10.06 1.47 40.01
C ARG A 102 11.46 1.52 40.62
N LEU A 103 11.55 1.85 41.91
CA LEU A 103 12.81 1.78 42.66
C LEU A 103 13.39 0.36 42.64
N GLN A 104 12.55 -0.65 42.89
CA GLN A 104 12.95 -2.06 42.83
C GLN A 104 13.40 -2.47 41.43
N LYS A 105 12.67 -2.08 40.38
CA LYS A 105 13.01 -2.36 38.97
C LYS A 105 14.39 -1.80 38.59
N LEU A 106 14.78 -0.66 39.16
CA LEU A 106 16.10 -0.05 38.97
C LEU A 106 17.14 -0.44 40.03
N ASN A 107 16.85 -1.43 40.88
CA ASN A 107 17.73 -1.90 41.96
C ASN A 107 18.17 -0.79 42.95
N ILE A 108 17.29 0.17 43.23
CA ILE A 108 17.55 1.28 44.15
C ILE A 108 17.14 0.85 45.57
N LYS A 109 18.07 0.93 46.53
CA LYS A 109 17.86 0.49 47.93
C LYS A 109 17.00 1.44 48.79
N ALA A 110 16.49 2.54 48.22
CA ALA A 110 15.69 3.51 48.95
C ALA A 110 14.28 2.96 49.23
N SER A 111 13.72 3.25 50.42
CA SER A 111 12.33 2.94 50.77
C SER A 111 11.44 4.16 50.53
N ALA A 112 10.31 3.99 49.84
CA ALA A 112 9.26 5.00 49.73
C ALA A 112 8.22 4.80 50.86
N THR A 113 8.23 5.66 51.87
CA THR A 113 7.26 5.73 52.97
C THR A 113 6.19 6.80 52.68
N ASN A 114 5.23 6.99 53.57
CA ASN A 114 4.12 7.94 53.38
C ASN A 114 4.47 9.41 53.67
N THR A 115 5.71 9.75 54.03
CA THR A 115 6.07 11.16 54.30
C THR A 115 6.46 11.90 53.01
N PRO A 116 5.99 13.15 52.81
CA PRO A 116 6.31 13.93 51.60
C PRO A 116 7.81 14.03 51.30
N GLU A 117 8.63 14.23 52.32
CA GLU A 117 10.08 14.41 52.20
C GLU A 117 10.78 13.11 51.75
N ASN A 118 10.29 11.97 52.22
CA ASN A 118 10.81 10.67 51.82
C ASN A 118 10.41 10.34 50.37
N ILE A 119 9.15 10.64 50.00
CA ILE A 119 8.67 10.45 48.62
C ILE A 119 9.51 11.29 47.66
N GLU A 120 9.73 12.57 47.95
CA GLU A 120 10.57 13.44 47.12
C GLU A 120 11.99 12.90 46.99
N THR A 121 12.63 12.54 48.11
CA THR A 121 14.00 11.97 48.11
C THR A 121 14.08 10.69 47.28
N ALA A 122 13.11 9.78 47.45
CA ALA A 122 13.06 8.53 46.72
C ALA A 122 12.82 8.76 45.22
N PHE A 123 11.95 9.70 44.86
CA PHE A 123 11.66 10.06 43.47
C PHE A 123 12.86 10.72 42.78
N GLN A 124 13.60 11.58 43.49
CA GLN A 124 14.86 12.15 42.99
C GLN A 124 15.92 11.05 42.73
N ALA A 125 16.03 10.08 43.64
CA ALA A 125 16.92 8.92 43.46
C ALA A 125 16.51 8.07 42.24
N TYR A 126 15.21 7.88 42.03
CA TYR A 126 14.66 7.24 40.83
C TYR A 126 15.07 7.97 39.56
N LEU A 127 14.83 9.28 39.46
CA LEU A 127 15.16 10.07 38.25
C LEU A 127 16.66 10.10 37.97
N LYS A 128 17.50 10.18 39.00
CA LYS A 128 18.96 10.06 38.86
C LYS A 128 19.37 8.69 38.29
N ALA A 129 18.75 7.61 38.74
CA ALA A 129 19.02 6.27 38.20
C ALA A 129 18.55 6.13 36.75
N CYS A 130 17.41 6.72 36.38
CA CYS A 130 16.96 6.78 34.98
C CYS A 130 17.95 7.52 34.08
N GLU A 131 18.50 8.65 34.54
CA GLU A 131 19.55 9.37 33.80
C GLU A 131 20.81 8.50 33.63
N GLN A 132 21.26 7.81 34.67
CA GLN A 132 22.39 6.87 34.57
C GLN A 132 22.12 5.72 33.60
N ARG A 133 20.88 5.20 33.56
CA ARG A 133 20.45 4.21 32.58
C ARG A 133 20.49 4.77 31.17
N ARG A 134 20.00 6.01 30.96
CA ARG A 134 20.07 6.70 29.67
C ARG A 134 21.51 6.86 29.18
N ILE A 135 22.44 7.26 30.08
CA ILE A 135 23.88 7.34 29.76
C ILE A 135 24.38 5.99 29.22
N LYS A 136 24.05 4.88 29.89
CA LYS A 136 24.48 3.55 29.48
C LYS A 136 23.90 3.14 28.13
N ARG A 137 22.59 3.34 27.92
CA ARG A 137 21.89 2.97 26.69
C ARG A 137 22.37 3.76 25.48
N LEU A 138 22.58 5.07 25.65
CA LEU A 138 22.96 5.97 24.56
C LEU A 138 24.49 6.08 24.37
N ALA A 139 25.31 5.39 25.17
CA ALA A 139 26.77 5.50 25.11
C ALA A 139 27.34 5.27 23.70
N ALA A 140 26.95 4.16 23.05
CA ALA A 140 27.39 3.86 21.69
C ALA A 140 26.81 4.86 20.68
N PHE A 141 25.49 5.06 20.71
CA PHE A 141 24.77 5.94 19.80
C PHE A 141 25.28 7.39 19.80
N THR A 142 25.69 7.93 20.95
CA THR A 142 26.09 9.34 21.07
C THR A 142 27.57 9.61 20.79
N THR A 143 28.38 8.57 20.57
CA THR A 143 29.84 8.70 20.36
C THR A 143 30.17 9.67 19.22
N ASP A 144 29.45 9.56 18.10
CA ASP A 144 29.68 10.39 16.90
C ASP A 144 28.77 11.62 16.81
N LYS A 145 28.05 11.96 17.89
CA LYS A 145 27.10 13.08 17.95
C LYS A 145 26.13 13.09 16.76
N PRO A 146 25.32 12.02 16.59
CA PRO A 146 24.50 11.85 15.40
C PRO A 146 23.54 13.04 15.22
N GLU A 147 23.36 13.41 13.96
CA GLU A 147 22.35 14.37 13.51
C GLU A 147 21.20 13.60 12.85
N ILE A 148 19.96 13.97 13.15
CA ILE A 148 18.77 13.30 12.62
C ILE A 148 17.80 14.36 12.10
N VAL A 149 17.37 14.22 10.86
CA VAL A 149 16.23 14.97 10.31
C VAL A 149 14.95 14.22 10.65
N PHE A 150 13.90 14.96 10.98
CA PHE A 150 12.57 14.41 11.23
C PHE A 150 11.49 15.42 10.83
N THR A 151 10.29 14.94 10.57
CA THR A 151 9.14 15.76 10.22
C THR A 151 8.26 16.00 11.44
N LYS A 152 7.57 17.13 11.45
CA LYS A 152 6.51 17.43 12.41
C LYS A 152 5.23 17.64 11.62
N TYR A 153 4.27 16.73 11.78
CA TYR A 153 2.94 16.88 11.18
C TYR A 153 1.91 16.14 12.02
N ARG A 154 0.64 16.50 11.89
CA ARG A 154 -0.44 15.83 12.61
C ARG A 154 -0.67 14.44 12.03
N THR A 155 -0.81 13.44 12.90
CA THR A 155 -1.08 12.06 12.51
C THR A 155 -2.28 11.98 11.56
N LEU A 156 -2.03 11.57 10.31
CA LEU A 156 -3.07 11.42 9.28
C LEU A 156 -4.05 10.31 9.68
N ARG A 157 -5.30 10.45 9.24
CA ARG A 157 -6.39 9.53 9.59
C ARG A 157 -7.22 9.12 8.38
N PRO A 158 -6.60 8.42 7.45
CA PRO A 158 -7.37 7.85 6.38
C PRO A 158 -8.28 6.73 6.92
N SER A 159 -9.37 6.45 6.22
CA SER A 159 -10.21 5.28 6.53
C SER A 159 -9.48 3.96 6.28
N PHE A 160 -8.45 3.97 5.44
CA PHE A 160 -7.52 2.87 5.14
C PHE A 160 -6.09 3.39 5.17
N PHE A 161 -5.11 2.56 5.55
CA PHE A 161 -3.75 3.07 5.77
C PHE A 161 -3.12 3.83 4.58
N ALA A 162 -3.52 3.57 3.34
CA ALA A 162 -2.87 4.13 2.15
C ALA A 162 -3.36 5.53 1.73
N TYR A 163 -4.55 5.99 2.15
CA TYR A 163 -5.20 7.18 1.54
C TYR A 163 -4.64 8.51 2.06
N THR A 164 -3.41 8.85 1.70
CA THR A 164 -2.68 9.98 2.29
C THR A 164 -2.27 11.06 1.29
N GLU A 165 -2.78 10.97 0.06
CA GLU A 165 -2.48 11.84 -1.06
C GLU A 165 -3.06 13.25 -0.89
N GLY A 166 -4.25 13.37 -0.30
CA GLY A 166 -4.87 14.66 0.03
C GLY A 166 -4.98 15.61 -1.17
N VAL A 167 -5.32 15.10 -2.36
CA VAL A 167 -5.35 15.94 -3.58
C VAL A 167 -6.39 17.07 -3.50
N SER A 168 -6.14 18.18 -4.18
CA SER A 168 -6.95 19.41 -4.16
C SER A 168 -8.36 19.17 -4.72
N ASP A 169 -8.47 18.28 -5.71
CA ASP A 169 -9.70 17.78 -6.30
C ASP A 169 -10.08 16.38 -5.77
N ALA A 170 -9.73 16.07 -4.52
CA ALA A 170 -10.03 14.79 -3.87
C ALA A 170 -11.47 14.33 -4.08
N ARG A 171 -11.61 13.01 -4.25
CA ARG A 171 -12.88 12.34 -4.49
C ARG A 171 -13.69 12.25 -3.19
N ALA A 172 -13.54 11.18 -2.41
CA ALA A 172 -14.24 11.02 -1.13
C ALA A 172 -13.42 11.48 0.08
N GLU A 173 -12.10 11.36 0.06
CA GLU A 173 -11.24 11.64 1.21
C GLU A 173 -10.13 12.62 0.87
N CYS A 174 -9.94 13.63 1.72
CA CYS A 174 -8.82 14.55 1.63
C CYS A 174 -8.09 14.56 2.97
N ASN A 175 -7.07 13.72 3.09
CA ASN A 175 -6.24 13.62 4.29
C ASN A 175 -5.21 14.74 4.34
N TYR A 176 -5.66 15.93 4.76
CA TYR A 176 -4.84 17.10 4.94
C TYR A 176 -5.16 17.78 6.27
N ILE A 177 -4.14 17.96 7.11
CA ILE A 177 -4.27 18.72 8.35
C ILE A 177 -3.09 19.69 8.41
N ALA A 178 -3.37 20.97 8.20
CA ALA A 178 -2.39 22.05 8.18
C ALA A 178 -1.45 22.02 9.38
N GLY A 179 -0.25 22.56 9.22
CA GLY A 179 0.79 22.60 10.24
C GLY A 179 1.83 21.51 9.99
N GLY A 180 2.92 21.90 9.37
CA GLY A 180 4.07 21.07 9.04
C GLY A 180 5.38 21.75 9.39
N ALA A 181 6.36 20.97 9.82
CA ALA A 181 7.74 21.45 9.88
C ALA A 181 8.72 20.33 9.54
N LEU A 182 9.86 20.71 9.02
CA LEU A 182 11.06 19.89 8.94
C LEU A 182 12.04 20.38 10.01
N ALA A 183 12.55 19.48 10.83
CA ALA A 183 13.47 19.81 11.89
C ALA A 183 14.68 18.88 11.87
N LYS A 184 15.78 19.34 12.47
CA LYS A 184 16.99 18.56 12.69
C LYS A 184 17.27 18.54 14.17
N LEU A 185 17.53 17.35 14.72
CA LEU A 185 18.11 17.23 16.04
C LEU A 185 19.59 16.87 15.93
N LYS A 186 20.36 17.33 16.90
CA LYS A 186 21.77 16.99 17.09
C LYS A 186 21.99 16.54 18.52
N MET A 187 22.67 15.42 18.71
CA MET A 187 23.02 14.96 20.05
C MET A 187 24.15 15.80 20.64
N ASN A 188 23.90 16.40 21.81
CA ASN A 188 24.87 17.06 22.68
C ASN A 188 24.96 16.27 24.00
N GLY A 189 25.93 15.35 24.07
CA GLY A 189 25.96 14.33 25.12
C GLY A 189 24.75 13.39 25.00
N ILE A 190 24.02 13.20 26.10
CA ILE A 190 22.82 12.32 26.15
C ILE A 190 21.51 13.05 25.81
N TRP A 191 21.59 14.34 25.49
CA TRP A 191 20.44 15.20 25.20
C TRP A 191 20.48 15.67 23.75
N ALA A 192 19.31 15.93 23.19
CA ALA A 192 19.19 16.48 21.84
C ALA A 192 19.00 18.00 21.89
N GLU A 193 19.61 18.67 20.93
CA GLU A 193 19.35 20.07 20.58
C GLU A 193 18.60 20.08 19.24
N VAL A 194 17.51 20.85 19.15
CA VAL A 194 16.65 20.88 17.97
C VAL A 194 16.72 22.23 17.27
N GLU A 195 16.93 22.17 15.97
CA GLU A 195 16.89 23.28 15.02
C GLU A 195 15.71 23.06 14.05
N THR A 196 14.95 24.12 13.78
CA THR A 196 13.90 24.08 12.75
C THR A 196 14.50 24.42 11.39
N LEU A 197 14.29 23.55 10.38
CA LEU A 197 14.80 23.75 9.02
C LEU A 197 13.78 24.44 8.12
N LEU A 198 12.51 24.08 8.26
CA LEU A 198 11.39 24.62 7.51
C LEU A 198 10.15 24.56 8.40
N THR A 199 9.34 25.61 8.41
CA THR A 199 8.01 25.62 9.01
C THR A 199 7.00 26.14 8.01
N ASP A 200 5.85 25.49 7.96
CA ASP A 200 4.68 25.96 7.23
C ASP A 200 3.43 25.68 8.07
N GLU A 201 2.82 26.73 8.63
CA GLU A 201 1.63 26.58 9.48
C GLU A 201 0.38 26.21 8.68
N GLU A 202 0.35 26.55 7.39
CA GLU A 202 -0.74 26.24 6.48
C GLU A 202 -0.51 24.91 5.77
N GLY A 203 0.75 24.56 5.51
CA GLY A 203 1.18 23.37 4.78
C GLY A 203 1.40 22.10 5.60
N VAL A 204 1.78 21.03 4.89
CA VAL A 204 2.22 19.73 5.44
C VAL A 204 3.52 19.31 4.74
N VAL A 205 4.53 18.97 5.54
CA VAL A 205 5.84 18.46 5.07
C VAL A 205 6.01 17.02 5.57
N ARG A 206 6.37 16.11 4.66
CA ARG A 206 6.48 14.68 4.97
C ARG A 206 7.51 13.97 4.06
N ASP A 207 7.77 12.71 4.37
CA ASP A 207 8.56 11.75 3.61
C ASP A 207 10.00 12.20 3.29
N PRO A 208 10.81 12.53 4.32
CA PRO A 208 12.21 12.86 4.11
C PRO A 208 13.01 11.64 3.62
N ASP A 209 13.82 11.81 2.59
CA ASP A 209 14.84 10.85 2.14
C ASP A 209 16.17 11.57 1.90
N LEU A 210 17.27 11.01 2.42
CA LEU A 210 18.59 11.65 2.35
C LEU A 210 19.42 11.06 1.22
N HIS A 211 19.95 11.93 0.36
CA HIS A 211 20.87 11.55 -0.69
C HIS A 211 22.15 10.91 -0.12
N PHE A 212 22.84 10.10 -0.92
CA PHE A 212 24.00 9.34 -0.46
C PHE A 212 25.18 10.22 0.00
N ASP A 213 25.22 11.49 -0.43
CA ASP A 213 26.23 12.46 -0.01
C ASP A 213 26.01 13.02 1.42
N GLY A 214 24.85 12.76 2.03
CA GLY A 214 24.49 13.27 3.34
C GLY A 214 24.20 14.78 3.40
N GLN A 215 24.05 15.45 2.25
CA GLN A 215 23.88 16.90 2.15
C GLN A 215 22.57 17.33 1.50
N HIS A 216 21.96 16.48 0.67
CA HIS A 216 20.71 16.80 -0.02
C HIS A 216 19.56 15.95 0.52
N LEU A 217 18.47 16.62 0.89
CA LEU A 217 17.30 16.02 1.49
C LEU A 217 16.09 16.21 0.56
N LEU A 218 15.54 15.11 0.08
CA LEU A 218 14.27 15.04 -0.64
C LEU A 218 13.12 15.00 0.36
N PHE A 219 12.01 15.66 0.07
CA PHE A 219 10.77 15.61 0.87
C PHE A 219 9.55 16.00 0.04
N SER A 220 8.36 15.63 0.52
CA SER A 220 7.07 16.01 -0.06
C SER A 220 6.50 17.20 0.71
N TRP A 221 6.00 18.22 0.01
CA TRP A 221 5.39 19.40 0.63
C TRP A 221 4.14 19.84 -0.14
N LYS A 222 3.04 20.02 0.60
CA LYS A 222 1.78 20.61 0.12
C LYS A 222 1.48 21.84 0.97
N LYS A 223 1.25 22.99 0.34
CA LYS A 223 1.12 24.29 1.03
C LYS A 223 -0.32 24.70 1.32
N SER A 224 -1.28 24.07 0.64
CA SER A 224 -2.71 24.38 0.78
C SER A 224 -3.55 23.14 0.53
N SER A 225 -4.65 23.00 1.28
CA SER A 225 -5.61 21.92 1.07
C SER A 225 -6.21 21.93 -0.35
N LYS A 226 -6.52 23.12 -0.89
CA LYS A 226 -7.32 23.29 -2.13
C LYS A 226 -6.59 24.00 -3.27
N GLU A 227 -5.57 24.81 -2.96
CA GLU A 227 -4.84 25.57 -3.98
C GLU A 227 -3.53 24.94 -4.41
N ASP A 228 -3.11 23.87 -3.74
CA ASP A 228 -1.84 23.18 -3.99
C ASP A 228 -2.02 21.68 -3.81
N ASP A 229 -1.02 20.89 -4.19
CA ASP A 229 -0.92 19.46 -3.97
C ASP A 229 0.46 19.06 -3.45
N PHE A 230 0.65 17.81 -3.04
CA PHE A 230 2.00 17.39 -2.65
C PHE A 230 2.90 17.39 -3.88
N HIS A 231 4.02 18.08 -3.76
CA HIS A 231 5.10 18.08 -4.73
C HIS A 231 6.41 17.72 -4.05
N LEU A 232 7.35 17.20 -4.83
CA LEU A 232 8.69 16.89 -4.35
C LEU A 232 9.56 18.14 -4.32
N TYR A 233 10.35 18.26 -3.27
CA TYR A 233 11.33 19.30 -3.05
C TYR A 233 12.65 18.71 -2.58
N GLU A 234 13.76 19.32 -3.00
CA GLU A 234 15.10 19.02 -2.50
C GLU A 234 15.64 20.21 -1.71
N MET A 235 16.13 19.97 -0.49
CA MET A 235 16.84 20.94 0.33
C MET A 235 18.34 20.59 0.39
N ASN A 236 19.20 21.59 0.16
CA ASN A 236 20.60 21.49 0.56
C ASN A 236 20.72 21.82 2.07
N LEU A 237 21.12 20.84 2.88
CA LEU A 237 21.17 20.96 4.33
C LEU A 237 22.18 22.00 4.83
N LYS A 238 23.22 22.30 4.03
CA LYS A 238 24.25 23.28 4.38
C LYS A 238 23.81 24.71 4.04
N THR A 239 23.29 24.94 2.85
CA THR A 239 22.92 26.29 2.38
C THR A 239 21.48 26.68 2.73
N ARG A 240 20.63 25.72 3.10
CA ARG A 240 19.18 25.87 3.28
C ARG A 240 18.40 26.21 2.01
N GLU A 241 19.04 26.13 0.85
CA GLU A 241 18.36 26.33 -0.42
C GLU A 241 17.37 25.18 -0.66
N ILE A 242 16.13 25.53 -1.06
CA ILE A 242 15.07 24.58 -1.38
C ILE A 242 14.69 24.74 -2.86
N LYS A 243 14.66 23.62 -3.58
CA LYS A 243 14.24 23.55 -4.99
C LYS A 243 13.01 22.67 -5.12
N GLN A 244 11.97 23.16 -5.79
CA GLN A 244 10.83 22.34 -6.21
C GLN A 244 11.18 21.50 -7.43
N LEU A 245 10.83 20.22 -7.43
CA LEU A 245 11.15 19.27 -8.49
C LEU A 245 9.92 18.88 -9.32
N THR A 246 8.76 18.73 -8.69
CA THR A 246 7.52 18.35 -9.40
C THR A 246 6.44 19.42 -9.28
N PHE A 247 5.49 19.41 -10.22
CA PHE A 247 4.49 20.45 -10.39
C PHE A 247 3.20 19.86 -10.97
N GLY A 248 2.05 20.41 -10.59
CA GLY A 248 0.78 20.16 -11.29
C GLY A 248 -0.40 20.01 -10.34
N LYS A 249 -1.38 20.91 -10.45
CA LYS A 249 -2.59 20.87 -9.63
C LYS A 249 -3.44 19.63 -9.98
N GLY A 250 -4.03 19.03 -8.95
CA GLY A 250 -4.76 17.78 -9.01
C GLY A 250 -3.87 16.53 -8.93
N HIS A 251 -2.55 16.67 -8.76
CA HIS A 251 -1.63 15.54 -8.70
C HIS A 251 -0.77 15.63 -7.44
N ALA A 252 -0.79 14.58 -6.63
CA ALA A 252 0.05 14.46 -5.44
C ALA A 252 1.24 13.56 -5.77
N ASP A 253 2.45 14.06 -5.53
CA ASP A 253 3.72 13.35 -5.63
C ASP A 253 4.32 13.23 -4.22
N ILE A 254 4.44 12.00 -3.71
CA ILE A 254 4.82 11.70 -2.32
C ILE A 254 5.83 10.55 -2.23
N GLU A 255 6.39 10.33 -1.04
CA GLU A 255 7.24 9.16 -0.74
C GLU A 255 8.44 8.99 -1.69
N GLY A 256 9.08 10.11 -2.06
CA GLY A 256 10.24 10.09 -2.96
C GLY A 256 11.50 9.50 -2.33
N ILE A 257 12.26 8.73 -3.11
CA ILE A 257 13.56 8.15 -2.73
C ILE A 257 14.61 8.40 -3.82
N TYR A 258 15.87 8.60 -3.39
CA TYR A 258 17.01 8.63 -4.32
C TYR A 258 17.39 7.22 -4.78
N LEU A 259 17.69 7.08 -6.08
CA LEU A 259 18.18 5.86 -6.69
C LEU A 259 19.70 5.88 -6.93
N PRO A 260 20.37 4.72 -7.11
CA PRO A 260 21.82 4.65 -7.27
C PRO A 260 22.37 5.42 -8.48
N ASP A 261 21.54 5.76 -9.47
CA ASP A 261 21.90 6.53 -10.66
C ASP A 261 21.48 8.02 -10.58
N ASP A 262 21.18 8.50 -9.37
CA ASP A 262 20.73 9.86 -9.04
C ASP A 262 19.32 10.22 -9.53
N ASN A 263 18.60 9.29 -10.19
CA ASN A 263 17.18 9.48 -10.43
C ASN A 263 16.37 9.43 -9.12
N ILE A 264 15.13 9.91 -9.18
CA ILE A 264 14.19 9.90 -8.08
C ILE A 264 12.99 9.01 -8.45
N LEU A 265 12.72 8.02 -7.61
CA LEU A 265 11.50 7.21 -7.66
C LEU A 265 10.53 7.72 -6.60
N PHE A 266 9.25 7.82 -6.91
CA PHE A 266 8.23 8.35 -6.00
C PHE A 266 6.83 7.85 -6.37
N ASN A 267 5.87 8.02 -5.47
CA ASN A 267 4.48 7.70 -5.74
C ASN A 267 3.75 8.92 -6.31
N SER A 268 2.88 8.74 -7.30
CA SER A 268 2.07 9.81 -7.87
C SER A 268 0.66 9.38 -8.23
N THR A 269 -0.30 10.30 -8.07
CA THR A 269 -1.70 10.11 -8.50
C THR A 269 -1.93 10.33 -10.00
N ARG A 270 -0.88 10.62 -10.76
CA ARG A 270 -0.94 10.81 -12.23
C ARG A 270 -1.44 9.61 -13.01
N CYS A 271 -1.47 8.42 -12.42
CA CYS A 271 -2.05 7.24 -13.08
C CYS A 271 -3.54 7.42 -13.38
N GLY A 272 -4.22 8.31 -12.64
CA GLY A 272 -5.59 8.75 -12.90
C GLY A 272 -6.68 7.71 -12.60
N SER A 273 -6.32 6.57 -11.99
CA SER A 273 -7.26 5.53 -11.58
C SER A 273 -7.93 5.85 -10.25
N THR A 274 -9.02 5.13 -9.94
CA THR A 274 -9.67 5.14 -8.62
C THR A 274 -9.46 3.80 -7.93
N VAL A 275 -9.54 3.80 -6.61
CA VAL A 275 -9.55 2.56 -5.84
C VAL A 275 -10.82 1.77 -6.12
N ASP A 276 -10.67 0.46 -6.22
CA ASP A 276 -11.80 -0.41 -6.57
C ASP A 276 -12.82 -0.54 -5.45
N CYS A 277 -12.33 -0.62 -4.20
CA CYS A 277 -13.11 -0.89 -3.01
C CYS A 277 -13.54 0.36 -2.23
N TRP A 278 -13.25 1.57 -2.75
CA TRP A 278 -13.62 2.84 -2.14
C TRP A 278 -13.59 3.98 -3.18
N PHE A 279 -14.03 5.18 -2.81
CA PHE A 279 -14.15 6.31 -3.74
C PHE A 279 -12.97 7.29 -3.63
N THR A 280 -11.73 6.78 -3.75
CA THR A 280 -10.51 7.61 -3.65
C THR A 280 -9.57 7.41 -4.84
N GLU A 281 -8.66 8.35 -5.07
CA GLU A 281 -7.59 8.29 -6.06
C GLU A 281 -6.53 7.21 -5.73
N VAL A 282 -5.82 6.76 -6.76
CA VAL A 282 -4.74 5.77 -6.64
C VAL A 282 -3.39 6.44 -6.88
N SER A 283 -2.40 6.06 -6.07
CA SER A 283 -0.98 6.39 -6.31
C SER A 283 -0.19 5.19 -6.84
N ASN A 284 0.64 5.45 -7.84
CA ASN A 284 1.54 4.46 -8.46
C ASN A 284 2.96 5.00 -8.58
N MET A 285 3.93 4.13 -8.89
CA MET A 285 5.34 4.51 -8.97
C MET A 285 5.71 5.26 -10.25
N TYR A 286 6.41 6.38 -10.11
CA TYR A 286 6.96 7.22 -11.17
C TYR A 286 8.46 7.47 -10.96
N LEU A 287 9.15 7.73 -12.06
CA LEU A 287 10.60 7.96 -12.11
C LEU A 287 10.89 9.26 -12.85
N CYS A 288 11.71 10.14 -12.28
CA CYS A 288 12.25 11.33 -12.93
C CYS A 288 13.75 11.46 -12.66
N ASP A 289 14.43 12.32 -13.42
CA ASP A 289 15.81 12.68 -13.05
C ASP A 289 15.85 13.62 -11.84
N ARG A 290 17.05 13.87 -11.31
CA ARG A 290 17.24 14.72 -10.13
C ARG A 290 16.76 16.17 -10.32
N GLU A 291 16.57 16.60 -11.56
CA GLU A 291 16.01 17.91 -11.88
C GLU A 291 14.49 17.91 -12.04
N GLY A 292 13.83 16.76 -11.84
CA GLY A 292 12.38 16.60 -12.00
C GLY A 292 11.94 16.39 -13.45
N ARG A 293 12.85 16.19 -14.39
CA ARG A 293 12.54 16.03 -15.83
C ARG A 293 12.30 14.56 -16.17
N TYR A 294 11.72 14.33 -17.35
CA TYR A 294 11.54 12.98 -17.92
C TYR A 294 10.69 12.06 -17.03
N MET A 295 9.71 12.64 -16.34
CA MET A 295 8.81 11.93 -15.45
C MET A 295 8.05 10.85 -16.24
N ARG A 296 8.13 9.61 -15.79
CA ARG A 296 7.47 8.48 -16.44
C ARG A 296 6.97 7.44 -15.45
N GLN A 297 5.79 6.88 -15.72
CA GLN A 297 5.19 5.84 -14.91
C GLN A 297 5.97 4.54 -15.07
N VAL A 298 6.30 3.90 -13.95
CA VAL A 298 6.98 2.61 -13.88
C VAL A 298 6.18 1.54 -13.12
N GLY A 299 5.28 1.92 -12.21
CA GLY A 299 4.30 1.02 -11.57
C GLY A 299 2.92 1.12 -12.22
N PHE A 300 2.29 -0.02 -12.52
CA PHE A 300 1.01 -0.10 -13.25
C PHE A 300 -0.01 -0.92 -12.46
N ASP A 301 -0.18 -0.57 -11.19
CA ASP A 301 -0.97 -1.34 -10.25
C ASP A 301 -2.42 -0.85 -10.17
N GLN A 302 -3.34 -1.77 -9.87
CA GLN A 302 -4.80 -1.54 -9.81
C GLN A 302 -5.18 -0.48 -8.78
N VAL A 303 -4.49 -0.51 -7.64
CA VAL A 303 -4.73 0.29 -6.44
C VAL A 303 -3.39 0.83 -5.91
N HIS A 304 -3.27 1.18 -4.64
CA HIS A 304 -2.07 1.86 -4.13
C HIS A 304 -0.81 0.97 -4.16
N THR A 305 0.29 1.59 -4.57
CA THR A 305 1.64 1.19 -4.13
C THR A 305 2.18 2.26 -3.18
N VAL A 306 2.81 1.83 -2.08
CA VAL A 306 3.29 2.72 -1.03
C VAL A 306 4.63 2.29 -0.42
N THR A 307 5.30 3.26 0.19
CA THR A 307 6.51 3.14 1.00
C THR A 307 7.69 2.48 0.26
N PRO A 308 8.10 3.01 -0.91
CA PRO A 308 9.25 2.46 -1.63
C PRO A 308 10.54 2.61 -0.81
N THR A 309 11.39 1.59 -0.86
CA THR A 309 12.65 1.52 -0.13
C THR A 309 13.73 0.91 -0.99
N LEU A 310 14.84 1.63 -1.16
CA LEU A 310 16.02 1.14 -1.87
C LEU A 310 16.84 0.19 -0.97
N LEU A 311 17.13 -1.00 -1.48
CA LEU A 311 18.02 -1.98 -0.86
C LEU A 311 19.48 -1.79 -1.31
N ASP A 312 20.41 -2.31 -0.52
CA ASP A 312 21.86 -2.32 -0.77
C ASP A 312 22.24 -2.98 -2.12
N ASP A 313 21.46 -3.97 -2.57
CA ASP A 313 21.65 -4.64 -3.85
C ASP A 313 20.99 -3.93 -5.04
N GLY A 314 20.49 -2.71 -4.81
CA GLY A 314 19.93 -1.84 -5.84
C GLY A 314 18.48 -2.14 -6.21
N ARG A 315 17.82 -3.15 -5.62
CA ARG A 315 16.37 -3.34 -5.79
C ARG A 315 15.61 -2.33 -4.95
N VAL A 316 14.38 -2.02 -5.37
CA VAL A 316 13.41 -1.28 -4.58
C VAL A 316 12.35 -2.26 -4.06
N VAL A 317 12.04 -2.21 -2.77
CA VAL A 317 10.93 -2.95 -2.15
C VAL A 317 9.84 -1.97 -1.74
N TYR A 318 8.58 -2.34 -1.90
CA TYR A 318 7.41 -1.50 -1.63
C TYR A 318 6.20 -2.35 -1.25
N THR A 319 5.18 -1.75 -0.67
CA THR A 319 3.90 -2.40 -0.40
C THR A 319 2.97 -2.19 -1.58
N ARG A 320 2.31 -3.25 -2.06
CA ARG A 320 1.36 -3.20 -3.17
C ARG A 320 0.02 -3.77 -2.73
N TRP A 321 -1.07 -3.10 -3.07
CA TRP A 321 -2.42 -3.68 -2.97
C TRP A 321 -2.68 -4.56 -4.20
N ASP A 322 -3.08 -5.82 -4.02
CA ASP A 322 -3.17 -6.82 -5.11
C ASP A 322 -4.56 -7.48 -5.22
N TYR A 323 -5.56 -6.77 -5.76
CA TYR A 323 -6.97 -7.20 -5.78
C TYR A 323 -7.39 -7.88 -7.08
N ASN A 324 -6.59 -8.81 -7.61
CA ASN A 324 -7.03 -9.60 -8.76
C ASN A 324 -7.64 -10.92 -8.29
N ASP A 325 -8.97 -11.02 -8.42
CA ASP A 325 -9.74 -12.23 -8.13
C ASP A 325 -9.58 -12.70 -6.66
N ARG A 326 -9.30 -11.79 -5.73
CA ARG A 326 -9.11 -12.00 -4.30
C ARG A 326 -9.54 -10.78 -3.47
N GLY A 327 -9.92 -11.02 -2.22
CA GLY A 327 -10.46 -9.99 -1.32
C GLY A 327 -9.44 -8.91 -0.92
N GLN A 328 -9.96 -7.73 -0.56
CA GLN A 328 -9.17 -6.52 -0.35
C GLN A 328 -8.37 -6.50 0.97
N VAL A 329 -8.80 -7.23 2.00
CA VAL A 329 -8.35 -6.96 3.39
C VAL A 329 -6.93 -7.46 3.68
N TRP A 330 -6.48 -8.53 3.02
CA TRP A 330 -5.26 -9.27 3.39
C TRP A 330 -4.19 -9.26 2.29
N THR A 331 -4.39 -8.46 1.25
CA THR A 331 -3.67 -8.56 -0.01
C THR A 331 -2.82 -7.32 -0.23
N GLN A 332 -2.05 -6.97 0.81
CA GLN A 332 -1.06 -5.90 0.83
C GLN A 332 0.39 -6.44 0.98
N PRO A 333 0.85 -7.33 0.07
CA PRO A 333 2.19 -7.89 0.13
C PRO A 333 3.28 -6.85 -0.11
N LEU A 334 4.50 -7.23 0.28
CA LEU A 334 5.70 -6.57 -0.20
C LEU A 334 6.02 -7.08 -1.60
N PHE A 335 6.31 -6.15 -2.51
CA PHE A 335 6.80 -6.38 -3.86
C PHE A 335 8.20 -5.79 -4.02
N GLN A 336 8.89 -6.21 -5.07
CA GLN A 336 10.18 -5.68 -5.46
C GLN A 336 10.23 -5.31 -6.94
N MET A 337 11.15 -4.41 -7.29
CA MET A 337 11.52 -4.08 -8.68
C MET A 337 12.98 -3.61 -8.76
N ASN A 338 13.53 -3.56 -9.96
CA ASN A 338 14.73 -2.78 -10.25
C ASN A 338 14.40 -1.27 -10.31
N PRO A 339 15.39 -0.37 -10.19
CA PRO A 339 15.17 1.08 -10.18
C PRO A 339 14.46 1.66 -11.42
N ASP A 340 14.53 0.94 -12.56
CA ASP A 340 13.91 1.33 -13.81
C ASP A 340 12.49 0.76 -14.02
N GLY A 341 11.95 0.08 -13.01
CA GLY A 341 10.62 -0.53 -13.05
C GLY A 341 10.57 -1.94 -13.63
N THR A 342 11.70 -2.53 -14.02
CA THR A 342 11.79 -3.94 -14.46
C THR A 342 11.85 -4.91 -13.27
N GLY A 343 11.65 -6.21 -13.51
CA GLY A 343 11.80 -7.26 -12.52
C GLY A 343 10.74 -7.24 -11.42
N GLN A 344 9.56 -6.67 -11.72
CA GLN A 344 8.45 -6.60 -10.77
C GLN A 344 8.02 -8.01 -10.34
N SER A 345 8.10 -8.28 -9.04
CA SER A 345 7.80 -9.59 -8.47
C SER A 345 7.46 -9.49 -6.99
N GLU A 346 6.72 -10.49 -6.48
CA GLU A 346 6.46 -10.60 -5.04
C GLU A 346 7.79 -10.69 -4.25
N TYR A 347 7.78 -10.09 -3.06
CA TYR A 347 8.87 -10.19 -2.09
C TYR A 347 8.43 -10.98 -0.86
N TYR A 348 7.28 -10.64 -0.25
CA TYR A 348 6.75 -11.30 0.94
C TYR A 348 5.24 -11.12 1.06
N GLY A 349 4.52 -12.15 1.51
CA GLY A 349 3.14 -12.05 1.97
C GLY A 349 2.06 -12.25 0.90
N MET A 350 2.43 -12.64 -0.32
CA MET A 350 1.50 -12.69 -1.46
C MET A 350 0.33 -13.67 -1.26
N ASN A 351 0.55 -14.76 -0.52
CA ASN A 351 -0.46 -15.81 -0.31
C ASN A 351 -0.93 -15.87 1.14
N SER A 352 -0.88 -14.75 1.85
CA SER A 352 -0.95 -14.73 3.30
C SER A 352 -2.21 -14.06 3.82
N TRP A 353 -2.67 -14.49 5.00
CA TRP A 353 -3.63 -13.75 5.81
C TRP A 353 -2.92 -12.79 6.78
N PHE A 354 -1.71 -13.15 7.21
CA PHE A 354 -0.91 -12.32 8.11
C PHE A 354 0.46 -12.02 7.47
N PRO A 355 1.02 -10.82 7.68
CA PRO A 355 0.37 -9.65 8.28
C PRO A 355 -0.73 -9.11 7.39
N THR A 356 -1.77 -8.50 7.97
CA THR A 356 -2.84 -7.84 7.20
C THR A 356 -2.24 -6.82 6.22
N THR A 357 -1.43 -5.90 6.76
CA THR A 357 -0.65 -4.93 6.00
C THR A 357 0.76 -4.82 6.59
N VAL A 358 1.76 -4.76 5.72
CA VAL A 358 3.13 -4.33 6.07
C VAL A 358 3.43 -3.03 5.36
N ALA A 359 3.97 -2.03 6.06
CA ALA A 359 4.42 -0.76 5.46
C ALA A 359 5.61 -0.17 6.22
N HIS A 360 6.15 0.94 5.71
CA HIS A 360 7.30 1.65 6.30
C HIS A 360 8.53 0.76 6.48
N ILE A 361 8.74 -0.15 5.54
CA ILE A 361 9.86 -1.09 5.60
C ILE A 361 11.18 -0.36 5.38
N ARG A 362 12.24 -0.83 6.05
CA ARG A 362 13.63 -0.45 5.77
C ARG A 362 14.53 -1.66 5.91
N GLN A 363 15.55 -1.75 5.05
CA GLN A 363 16.55 -2.80 5.18
C GLN A 363 17.36 -2.59 6.46
N ILE A 364 17.58 -3.68 7.21
CA ILE A 364 18.53 -3.65 8.33
C ILE A 364 19.95 -3.66 7.74
N PRO A 365 20.80 -2.65 8.04
CA PRO A 365 22.10 -2.49 7.40
C PRO A 365 22.95 -3.75 7.43
N GLY A 366 23.52 -4.13 6.28
CA GLY A 366 24.41 -5.30 6.16
C GLY A 366 23.72 -6.66 6.15
N THR A 367 22.38 -6.70 6.15
CA THR A 367 21.58 -7.94 6.14
C THR A 367 20.58 -7.95 5.00
N ARG A 368 19.86 -9.06 4.78
CA ARG A 368 18.71 -9.13 3.84
C ARG A 368 17.35 -8.95 4.54
N LYS A 369 17.36 -8.71 5.85
CA LYS A 369 16.17 -8.55 6.67
C LYS A 369 15.59 -7.15 6.51
N LEU A 370 14.27 -7.05 6.61
CA LEU A 370 13.55 -5.78 6.57
C LEU A 370 12.89 -5.53 7.93
N MET A 371 13.05 -4.34 8.50
CA MET A 371 12.26 -3.88 9.64
C MET A 371 11.09 -3.05 9.14
N GLY A 372 9.87 -3.29 9.63
CA GLY A 372 8.68 -2.60 9.16
C GLY A 372 7.55 -2.58 10.18
N VAL A 373 6.45 -1.92 9.83
CA VAL A 373 5.26 -1.79 10.68
C VAL A 373 4.13 -2.68 10.16
N PHE A 374 3.57 -3.46 11.06
CA PHE A 374 2.53 -4.46 10.86
C PHE A 374 1.23 -3.86 11.40
N MET A 375 0.29 -3.58 10.50
CA MET A 375 -0.94 -2.88 10.81
C MET A 375 -2.12 -3.53 10.10
N GLY A 376 -3.32 -3.05 10.40
CA GLY A 376 -4.53 -3.50 9.74
C GLY A 376 -4.74 -2.86 8.37
N HIS A 377 -5.83 -3.23 7.70
CA HIS A 377 -6.22 -2.63 6.43
C HIS A 377 -7.00 -1.33 6.66
N HIS A 378 -8.03 -1.38 7.51
CA HIS A 378 -8.85 -0.22 7.90
C HIS A 378 -8.29 0.54 9.13
N THR A 379 -6.99 0.83 9.10
CA THR A 379 -6.29 1.52 10.20
C THR A 379 -5.51 2.73 9.68
N PRO A 380 -5.24 3.74 10.52
CA PRO A 380 -4.20 4.73 10.20
C PRO A 380 -2.83 4.05 10.02
N GLN A 381 -1.83 4.80 9.55
CA GLN A 381 -0.48 4.29 9.20
C GLN A 381 0.40 3.96 10.42
N HIS A 382 -0.10 3.26 11.44
CA HIS A 382 0.66 2.83 12.60
C HIS A 382 0.21 1.47 13.11
N GLY A 383 1.13 0.75 13.75
CA GLY A 383 0.88 -0.60 14.23
C GLY A 383 2.03 -1.15 15.06
N LYS A 384 2.35 -2.42 14.87
CA LYS A 384 3.40 -3.16 15.59
C LYS A 384 4.69 -3.26 14.80
N LEU A 385 5.81 -3.21 15.51
CA LEU A 385 7.13 -3.29 14.88
C LEU A 385 7.55 -4.75 14.70
N GLY A 386 8.04 -5.09 13.51
CA GLY A 386 8.54 -6.42 13.23
C GLY A 386 9.67 -6.43 12.21
N ILE A 387 10.34 -7.57 12.15
CA ILE A 387 11.40 -7.90 11.19
C ILE A 387 10.90 -9.03 10.29
N ILE A 388 11.15 -8.89 8.99
CA ILE A 388 10.89 -9.89 7.95
C ILE A 388 12.22 -10.41 7.44
N ASP A 389 12.42 -11.72 7.53
CA ASP A 389 13.51 -12.45 6.93
C ASP A 389 12.98 -13.33 5.78
N PRO A 390 13.16 -12.93 4.51
CA PRO A 390 12.67 -13.67 3.35
C PRO A 390 13.39 -15.01 3.11
N GLU A 391 14.52 -15.26 3.78
CA GLU A 391 15.23 -16.54 3.71
C GLU A 391 14.60 -17.56 4.66
N ALA A 392 14.05 -17.10 5.79
CA ALA A 392 13.34 -17.95 6.76
C ALA A 392 11.93 -18.35 6.29
N GLY A 393 11.32 -17.57 5.40
CA GLY A 393 10.02 -17.85 4.79
C GLY A 393 9.48 -16.62 4.08
N ARG A 394 8.46 -16.80 3.23
CA ARG A 394 7.91 -15.70 2.41
C ARG A 394 6.43 -15.47 2.58
N ASP A 395 5.74 -16.36 3.27
CA ASP A 395 4.31 -16.26 3.51
C ASP A 395 4.00 -16.34 5.01
N GLU A 396 2.83 -15.86 5.37
CA GLU A 396 2.24 -15.83 6.70
C GLU A 396 3.21 -15.25 7.75
N ASN A 397 3.37 -15.95 8.86
CA ASN A 397 4.31 -15.59 9.91
C ASN A 397 5.66 -16.31 9.78
N GLU A 398 5.95 -17.04 8.70
CA GLU A 398 7.15 -17.89 8.59
C GLU A 398 8.44 -17.08 8.77
N GLY A 399 8.58 -15.98 8.03
CA GLY A 399 9.75 -15.09 8.06
C GLY A 399 9.66 -13.95 9.08
N VAL A 400 8.60 -13.87 9.90
CA VAL A 400 8.34 -12.71 10.76
C VAL A 400 8.81 -12.93 12.20
N MET A 401 9.40 -11.89 12.80
CA MET A 401 9.58 -11.74 14.25
C MET A 401 9.11 -10.35 14.69
N PHE A 402 8.31 -10.24 15.75
CA PHE A 402 8.13 -8.96 16.42
C PHE A 402 9.38 -8.60 17.21
N VAL A 403 9.58 -7.30 17.36
CA VAL A 403 10.64 -6.70 18.18
C VAL A 403 10.02 -5.62 19.07
N ALA A 404 10.75 -5.23 20.11
CA ALA A 404 10.27 -4.35 21.17
C ALA A 404 8.96 -4.86 21.84
N PRO A 405 8.92 -6.11 22.35
CA PRO A 405 10.04 -7.06 22.55
C PRO A 405 10.10 -8.20 21.52
N VAL A 406 11.23 -8.92 21.45
CA VAL A 406 11.43 -10.04 20.52
C VAL A 406 10.50 -11.21 20.82
N HIS A 407 9.63 -11.55 19.88
CA HIS A 407 8.83 -12.79 19.94
C HIS A 407 8.23 -13.16 18.57
N LYS A 408 7.87 -14.44 18.40
CA LYS A 408 7.19 -14.92 17.19
C LYS A 408 5.71 -14.49 17.22
N PRO A 409 5.20 -13.79 16.19
CA PRO A 409 3.78 -13.48 16.15
C PRO A 409 2.94 -14.69 15.75
N LYS A 410 1.68 -14.68 16.21
CA LYS A 410 0.65 -15.59 15.69
C LYS A 410 0.08 -15.00 14.39
N PRO A 411 -0.27 -15.83 13.39
CA PRO A 411 -0.85 -15.35 12.15
C PRO A 411 -2.34 -15.03 12.37
N GLU A 412 -2.60 -13.87 12.97
CA GLU A 412 -3.93 -13.40 13.30
C GLU A 412 -4.62 -12.76 12.09
N ARG A 413 -5.90 -13.04 11.92
CA ARG A 413 -6.72 -12.51 10.82
C ARG A 413 -7.63 -11.43 11.37
N ILE A 414 -7.05 -10.26 11.64
CA ILE A 414 -7.76 -9.09 12.16
C ILE A 414 -7.61 -7.94 11.17
N ASP A 415 -8.72 -7.42 10.69
CA ASP A 415 -8.74 -6.29 9.76
C ASP A 415 -8.13 -5.04 10.41
N ASP A 416 -8.53 -4.78 11.64
CA ASP A 416 -8.01 -3.71 12.49
C ASP A 416 -6.73 -4.11 13.27
N TYR A 417 -5.86 -4.91 12.65
CA TYR A 417 -4.68 -5.45 13.33
C TYR A 417 -3.79 -4.35 13.96
N GLY A 418 -3.20 -4.65 15.11
CA GLY A 418 -2.16 -3.83 15.70
C GLY A 418 -2.63 -2.59 16.47
N LYS A 419 -3.94 -2.32 16.57
CA LYS A 419 -4.51 -1.16 17.30
C LYS A 419 -4.45 -1.22 18.84
N PHE A 420 -3.77 -2.22 19.42
CA PHE A 420 -3.66 -2.38 20.88
C PHE A 420 -2.35 -1.83 21.42
N THR A 421 -2.33 -1.50 22.72
CA THR A 421 -1.15 -0.99 23.45
C THR A 421 -0.46 0.19 22.73
N ASP A 422 0.85 0.32 22.90
CA ASP A 422 1.74 1.25 22.22
C ASP A 422 1.74 1.12 20.68
N GLN A 423 2.19 2.15 19.98
CA GLN A 423 2.10 2.22 18.51
C GLN A 423 3.42 2.72 17.91
N PHE A 424 3.77 2.14 16.75
CA PHE A 424 5.05 2.34 16.05
C PHE A 424 4.81 2.87 14.62
N GLN A 425 5.69 3.76 14.16
CA GLN A 425 5.73 4.31 12.80
C GLN A 425 7.18 4.56 12.34
N HIS A 426 7.43 4.42 11.04
CA HIS A 426 8.66 4.86 10.37
C HIS A 426 9.98 4.39 11.03
N PRO A 427 10.22 3.07 11.16
CA PRO A 427 11.50 2.58 11.67
C PRO A 427 12.68 3.04 10.80
N PHE A 428 13.82 3.29 11.45
CA PHE A 428 15.11 3.53 10.82
C PHE A 428 16.16 2.65 11.52
N PRO A 429 16.41 1.42 11.01
CA PRO A 429 17.36 0.50 11.63
C PRO A 429 18.79 1.04 11.54
N LEU A 430 19.51 0.99 12.66
CA LEU A 430 20.94 1.30 12.75
C LEU A 430 21.78 0.01 12.70
N SER A 431 21.23 -1.07 13.27
CA SER A 431 21.79 -2.43 13.28
C SER A 431 20.66 -3.46 13.45
N GLU A 432 20.99 -4.74 13.62
CA GLU A 432 19.98 -5.76 14.00
C GLU A 432 19.38 -5.52 15.39
N THR A 433 20.06 -4.74 16.25
CA THR A 433 19.68 -4.58 17.65
C THR A 433 19.16 -3.19 17.98
N GLU A 434 19.50 -2.16 17.21
CA GLU A 434 19.19 -0.75 17.52
C GLU A 434 18.56 -0.02 16.33
N PHE A 435 17.64 0.89 16.62
CA PHE A 435 16.92 1.65 15.61
C PHE A 435 16.39 2.98 16.14
N LEU A 436 16.14 3.92 15.22
CA LEU A 436 15.31 5.10 15.48
C LEU A 436 13.87 4.80 15.08
N ILE A 437 12.91 5.39 15.80
CA ILE A 437 11.49 5.10 15.57
C ILE A 437 10.60 6.27 15.97
N SER A 438 9.51 6.46 15.24
CA SER A 438 8.38 7.28 15.70
C SER A 438 7.47 6.42 16.55
N TYR A 439 7.35 6.74 17.83
CA TYR A 439 6.71 5.87 18.82
C TYR A 439 5.80 6.64 19.79
N THR A 440 4.74 5.98 20.23
CA THR A 440 3.88 6.49 21.32
C THR A 440 3.53 5.37 22.32
N PRO A 441 3.93 5.50 23.60
CA PRO A 441 3.79 4.41 24.58
C PRO A 441 2.34 4.15 25.02
N LEU A 442 1.47 5.15 24.88
CA LEU A 442 0.08 5.06 25.33
C LEU A 442 -0.88 4.69 24.19
N GLY A 443 -0.43 4.79 22.94
CA GLY A 443 -1.19 4.40 21.75
C GLY A 443 -2.62 4.95 21.76
N TYR A 444 -3.58 4.08 21.45
CA TYR A 444 -5.00 4.42 21.39
C TYR A 444 -5.62 4.79 22.75
N TYR A 445 -4.97 4.51 23.88
CA TYR A 445 -5.56 4.77 25.19
C TYR A 445 -5.81 6.26 25.44
N VAL A 446 -4.83 7.11 25.08
CA VAL A 446 -4.99 8.58 25.16
C VAL A 446 -5.88 9.12 24.03
N GLY A 447 -6.47 8.25 23.23
CA GLY A 447 -7.34 8.59 22.13
C GLY A 447 -6.62 9.38 21.07
N HIS A 448 -7.27 10.45 20.64
CA HIS A 448 -7.08 11.00 19.32
C HIS A 448 -6.98 12.54 19.39
N PRO A 449 -5.95 13.18 18.79
CA PRO A 449 -4.80 12.60 18.10
C PRO A 449 -3.83 11.88 19.05
N MET A 450 -3.22 10.80 18.54
CA MET A 450 -2.04 10.20 19.14
C MET A 450 -0.83 11.09 18.84
N GLU A 451 0.01 11.28 19.86
CA GLU A 451 1.21 12.11 19.79
C GLU A 451 2.43 11.18 19.75
N PHE A 452 3.15 11.21 18.63
CA PHE A 452 4.38 10.44 18.44
C PHE A 452 5.60 11.31 18.79
N GLY A 453 6.59 10.68 19.41
CA GLY A 453 7.94 11.22 19.56
C GLY A 453 8.94 10.37 18.78
N VAL A 454 10.14 10.88 18.57
CA VAL A 454 11.26 10.11 18.02
C VAL A 454 12.08 9.54 19.16
N TYR A 455 12.34 8.23 19.10
CA TYR A 455 13.08 7.46 20.10
C TYR A 455 14.29 6.79 19.48
N TRP A 456 15.33 6.62 20.29
CA TRP A 456 16.24 5.49 20.14
C TRP A 456 15.63 4.29 20.86
N MET A 457 15.68 3.11 20.27
CA MET A 457 15.15 1.89 20.87
C MET A 457 15.96 0.67 20.41
N ASN A 458 16.02 -0.36 21.26
CA ASN A 458 16.60 -1.65 20.90
C ASN A 458 15.54 -2.74 20.65
N ALA A 459 15.98 -3.89 20.12
CA ALA A 459 15.12 -5.00 19.77
C ALA A 459 14.33 -5.60 20.96
N ASP A 460 14.80 -5.41 22.19
CA ASP A 460 14.11 -5.85 23.41
C ASP A 460 13.07 -4.84 23.90
N GLY A 461 13.04 -3.63 23.32
CA GLY A 461 12.09 -2.56 23.66
C GLY A 461 12.59 -1.60 24.73
N GLU A 462 13.88 -1.68 25.08
CA GLU A 462 14.50 -0.60 25.82
C GLU A 462 14.56 0.65 24.96
N ARG A 463 14.09 1.77 25.50
CA ARG A 463 13.89 3.00 24.74
C ARG A 463 14.37 4.22 25.50
N GLU A 464 14.72 5.25 24.74
CA GLU A 464 15.05 6.59 25.22
C GLU A 464 14.45 7.64 24.27
N LEU A 465 13.57 8.50 24.79
CA LEU A 465 13.00 9.61 24.01
C LEU A 465 14.10 10.58 23.58
N LEU A 466 14.17 10.89 22.28
CA LEU A 466 15.10 11.86 21.72
C LEU A 466 14.44 13.21 21.48
N VAL A 467 13.24 13.23 20.91
CA VAL A 467 12.47 14.47 20.70
C VAL A 467 10.97 14.22 20.70
N SER A 468 10.23 15.16 21.30
CA SER A 468 8.77 15.26 21.27
C SER A 468 8.37 16.73 21.16
N ASP A 469 7.19 17.01 20.62
CA ASP A 469 6.61 18.35 20.61
C ASP A 469 5.22 18.32 21.26
N ALA A 470 4.94 19.27 22.15
CA ALA A 470 3.70 19.29 22.92
C ALA A 470 2.45 19.58 22.09
N ARG A 471 2.61 19.98 20.82
CA ARG A 471 1.50 20.39 19.93
C ARG A 471 1.33 19.47 18.73
N ILE A 472 2.37 18.74 18.33
CA ILE A 472 2.39 17.99 17.07
C ILE A 472 3.30 16.78 17.14
N SER A 473 3.00 15.73 16.37
CA SER A 473 3.81 14.52 16.34
C SER A 473 5.16 14.77 15.67
N CYS A 474 6.22 14.16 16.19
CA CYS A 474 7.55 14.09 15.58
C CYS A 474 7.70 12.72 14.89
N ASN A 475 7.86 12.72 13.57
CA ASN A 475 7.74 11.55 12.71
C ASN A 475 8.95 11.38 11.78
N GLN A 476 9.07 10.21 11.14
CA GLN A 476 9.96 9.94 10.01
C GLN A 476 11.44 10.30 10.27
N PRO A 477 12.08 9.75 11.32
CA PRO A 477 13.48 10.02 11.59
C PRO A 477 14.39 9.46 10.47
N VAL A 478 15.36 10.27 10.05
CA VAL A 478 16.38 9.95 9.05
C VAL A 478 17.74 10.42 9.55
N LEU A 479 18.70 9.50 9.65
CA LEU A 479 20.06 9.82 10.06
C LEU A 479 20.76 10.68 9.01
N VAL A 480 21.38 11.79 9.44
CA VAL A 480 22.15 12.70 8.58
C VAL A 480 23.61 12.27 8.56
N ALA A 481 23.95 11.42 7.61
CA ALA A 481 25.32 11.01 7.35
C ALA A 481 25.50 10.64 5.87
N PRO A 482 26.70 10.84 5.30
CA PRO A 482 27.06 10.20 4.03
C PRO A 482 26.90 8.69 4.17
N ARG A 483 26.33 8.05 3.16
CA ARG A 483 26.08 6.61 3.15
C ARG A 483 26.61 5.98 1.88
N LYS A 484 26.96 4.69 1.95
CA LYS A 484 27.41 3.94 0.79
C LYS A 484 26.32 3.94 -0.27
N ARG A 485 26.67 4.32 -1.50
CA ARG A 485 25.77 4.22 -2.65
C ARG A 485 25.48 2.74 -2.92
N PRO A 486 24.21 2.31 -2.97
CA PRO A 486 23.84 0.92 -3.27
C PRO A 486 24.30 0.48 -4.66
N PHE A 487 24.23 -0.82 -4.91
CA PHE A 487 24.61 -1.38 -6.20
C PHE A 487 23.78 -0.76 -7.34
N ARG A 488 24.45 -0.23 -8.36
CA ARG A 488 23.79 0.32 -9.54
C ARG A 488 23.51 -0.78 -10.56
N ARG A 489 22.25 -1.14 -10.70
CA ARG A 489 21.78 -2.09 -11.71
C ARG A 489 21.79 -1.45 -13.09
N SER A 490 22.15 -2.23 -14.12
CA SER A 490 22.03 -1.79 -15.52
C SER A 490 20.57 -1.79 -15.94
N SER A 491 20.13 -0.73 -16.62
CA SER A 491 18.81 -0.72 -17.25
C SER A 491 18.85 -1.38 -18.62
N SER A 492 17.86 -2.22 -18.90
CA SER A 492 17.61 -2.80 -20.23
C SER A 492 16.42 -2.15 -20.95
N VAL A 493 15.79 -1.16 -20.31
CA VAL A 493 14.59 -0.51 -20.80
C VAL A 493 14.91 0.32 -22.04
N ASP A 494 14.19 0.04 -23.12
CA ASP A 494 14.27 0.79 -24.37
C ASP A 494 12.89 1.32 -24.73
N TYR A 495 12.65 2.59 -24.41
CA TYR A 495 11.39 3.27 -24.67
C TYR A 495 11.11 3.51 -26.17
N THR A 496 12.01 3.16 -27.08
CA THR A 496 11.70 3.10 -28.52
C THR A 496 10.90 1.84 -28.88
N LYS A 497 10.80 0.87 -27.95
CA LYS A 497 9.96 -0.31 -28.06
C LYS A 497 8.64 -0.10 -27.30
N ASN A 498 7.67 -0.95 -27.60
CA ASN A 498 6.35 -1.00 -26.97
C ASN A 498 5.98 -2.40 -26.45
N GLU A 499 6.90 -3.36 -26.56
CA GLU A 499 6.71 -4.76 -26.20
C GLU A 499 7.72 -5.19 -25.13
N GLY A 500 7.32 -6.18 -24.33
CA GLY A 500 8.20 -6.99 -23.50
C GLY A 500 8.04 -8.48 -23.85
N VAL A 501 8.86 -9.34 -23.24
CA VAL A 501 8.88 -10.78 -23.52
C VAL A 501 8.81 -11.58 -22.22
N TYR A 502 7.94 -12.58 -22.19
CA TYR A 502 7.91 -13.59 -21.13
C TYR A 502 8.51 -14.90 -21.62
N TYR A 503 9.35 -15.52 -20.78
CA TYR A 503 9.84 -16.88 -20.94
C TYR A 503 9.45 -17.74 -19.73
N MET A 504 8.56 -18.70 -19.96
CA MET A 504 8.19 -19.73 -18.99
C MET A 504 8.99 -21.00 -19.28
N GLN A 505 9.84 -21.43 -18.33
CA GLN A 505 10.68 -22.61 -18.53
C GLN A 505 9.86 -23.89 -18.53
N ASN A 506 9.08 -24.14 -17.47
CA ASN A 506 8.16 -25.26 -17.39
C ASN A 506 7.00 -24.91 -16.45
N ILE A 507 5.81 -24.72 -17.00
CA ILE A 507 4.62 -24.30 -16.25
C ILE A 507 4.29 -25.21 -15.05
N TYR A 508 4.69 -26.49 -15.08
CA TYR A 508 4.41 -27.49 -14.03
C TYR A 508 5.37 -27.47 -12.83
N GLU A 509 6.45 -26.68 -12.86
CA GLU A 509 7.43 -26.59 -11.76
C GLU A 509 7.01 -25.64 -10.62
N GLY A 510 5.81 -25.07 -10.69
CA GLY A 510 5.29 -24.14 -9.68
C GLY A 510 4.10 -24.70 -8.89
N ASN A 511 3.87 -24.16 -7.70
CA ASN A 511 2.79 -24.62 -6.81
C ASN A 511 1.40 -24.42 -7.42
N GLY A 512 1.25 -23.48 -8.36
CA GLY A 512 -0.02 -23.16 -9.02
C GLY A 512 -0.60 -24.31 -9.84
N LEU A 513 0.22 -25.24 -10.32
CA LEU A 513 -0.23 -26.42 -11.08
C LEU A 513 0.08 -27.75 -10.39
N LYS A 514 0.32 -27.73 -9.07
CA LYS A 514 0.60 -28.95 -8.31
C LYS A 514 -0.53 -29.98 -8.50
N GLY A 515 -0.16 -31.18 -8.93
CA GLY A 515 -1.09 -32.30 -9.18
C GLY A 515 -1.71 -32.33 -10.58
N VAL A 516 -1.47 -31.33 -11.43
CA VAL A 516 -1.88 -31.37 -12.85
C VAL A 516 -0.90 -32.24 -13.63
N LYS A 517 -1.43 -33.13 -14.48
CA LYS A 517 -0.60 -33.99 -15.33
C LYS A 517 0.16 -33.16 -16.37
N PRO A 518 1.48 -33.37 -16.55
CA PRO A 518 2.23 -32.74 -17.64
C PRO A 518 1.58 -32.99 -19.01
N GLY A 519 1.54 -31.94 -19.82
CA GLY A 519 0.88 -31.93 -21.14
C GLY A 519 -0.62 -31.64 -21.11
N THR A 520 -1.26 -31.47 -19.94
CA THR A 520 -2.66 -31.03 -19.84
C THR A 520 -2.84 -29.62 -20.40
N ILE A 521 -1.97 -28.69 -20.01
CA ILE A 521 -2.00 -27.30 -20.47
C ILE A 521 -1.52 -27.22 -21.93
N LYS A 522 -2.36 -26.66 -22.80
CA LYS A 522 -2.07 -26.46 -24.23
C LYS A 522 -1.79 -25.00 -24.57
N GLN A 523 -2.43 -24.07 -23.87
CA GLN A 523 -2.32 -22.65 -24.15
C GLN A 523 -2.27 -21.83 -22.85
N LEU A 524 -1.63 -20.67 -22.95
CA LEU A 524 -1.77 -19.58 -21.98
C LEU A 524 -2.60 -18.47 -22.61
N ARG A 525 -3.72 -18.11 -21.99
CA ARG A 525 -4.47 -16.90 -22.32
C ARG A 525 -3.85 -15.71 -21.63
N VAL A 526 -3.67 -14.61 -22.36
CA VAL A 526 -3.16 -13.34 -21.85
C VAL A 526 -4.30 -12.32 -21.83
N VAL A 527 -4.53 -11.72 -20.66
CA VAL A 527 -5.62 -10.77 -20.43
C VAL A 527 -5.06 -9.50 -19.79
N GLU A 528 -5.35 -8.34 -20.38
CA GLU A 528 -5.08 -7.02 -19.80
C GLU A 528 -6.22 -6.62 -18.86
N ILE A 529 -5.88 -6.12 -17.67
CA ILE A 529 -6.84 -5.59 -16.70
C ILE A 529 -7.03 -4.08 -16.95
N GLN A 530 -8.26 -3.64 -17.18
CA GLN A 530 -8.59 -2.23 -17.44
C GLN A 530 -9.14 -1.56 -16.20
N PHE A 531 -8.31 -0.73 -15.56
CA PHE A 531 -8.70 -0.01 -14.34
C PHE A 531 -9.65 1.17 -14.65
N ARG A 532 -10.57 1.42 -13.71
CA ARG A 532 -11.59 2.47 -13.83
C ARG A 532 -11.03 3.87 -13.54
N ALA A 533 -11.52 4.88 -14.26
CA ALA A 533 -11.09 6.27 -14.06
C ALA A 533 -11.70 6.88 -12.78
N ALA A 534 -12.96 6.54 -12.49
CA ALA A 534 -13.72 7.07 -11.36
C ALA A 534 -14.77 6.10 -10.83
N GLY A 535 -15.11 6.24 -9.55
CA GLY A 535 -16.15 5.46 -8.88
C GLY A 535 -17.52 6.11 -9.04
N VAL A 536 -18.47 5.40 -9.65
CA VAL A 536 -19.86 5.81 -9.87
C VAL A 536 -20.76 4.61 -9.60
N GLY A 537 -21.58 4.71 -8.56
CA GLY A 537 -22.36 3.57 -8.07
C GLY A 537 -21.48 2.48 -7.45
N GLU A 538 -22.14 1.50 -6.83
CA GLU A 538 -21.46 0.43 -6.11
C GLU A 538 -22.29 -0.87 -6.07
N VAL A 539 -21.59 -2.00 -5.92
CA VAL A 539 -22.18 -3.26 -5.44
C VAL A 539 -21.42 -3.73 -4.21
N GLY A 540 -22.11 -4.41 -3.31
CA GLY A 540 -21.48 -5.12 -2.19
C GLY A 540 -21.23 -6.59 -2.54
N GLY A 541 -20.16 -7.14 -1.99
CA GLY A 541 -19.89 -8.57 -2.00
C GLY A 541 -19.32 -9.04 -0.67
N ASN A 542 -19.30 -10.35 -0.46
CA ASN A 542 -18.57 -10.96 0.63
C ASN A 542 -18.21 -12.39 0.29
N ASP A 543 -17.01 -12.79 0.66
CA ASP A 543 -16.54 -14.18 0.64
C ASP A 543 -15.40 -14.36 1.65
N LYS A 544 -14.62 -15.44 1.57
CA LYS A 544 -13.56 -15.76 2.53
C LYS A 544 -12.52 -14.66 2.70
N GLY A 545 -12.23 -13.88 1.65
CA GLY A 545 -11.29 -12.76 1.68
C GLY A 545 -11.83 -11.48 2.34
N GLY A 546 -13.06 -11.50 2.83
CA GLY A 546 -13.73 -10.37 3.49
C GLY A 546 -14.89 -9.79 2.67
N GLY A 547 -15.49 -8.74 3.22
CA GLY A 547 -16.53 -7.94 2.57
C GLY A 547 -15.92 -6.69 1.94
N ALA A 548 -16.45 -6.30 0.78
CA ALA A 548 -16.07 -5.03 0.16
C ALA A 548 -17.23 -4.46 -0.63
N LEU A 549 -17.24 -3.13 -0.76
CA LEU A 549 -17.93 -2.49 -1.87
C LEU A 549 -17.04 -2.53 -3.11
N MET A 550 -17.63 -2.40 -4.29
CA MET A 550 -16.95 -2.36 -5.59
C MET A 550 -17.52 -1.17 -6.38
N SER A 551 -16.72 -0.11 -6.54
CA SER A 551 -17.13 1.12 -7.23
C SER A 551 -17.10 0.98 -8.75
N SER A 552 -18.01 1.64 -9.48
CA SER A 552 -18.20 1.48 -10.94
C SER A 552 -18.11 0.01 -11.38
N PRO A 553 -18.95 -0.88 -10.82
CA PRO A 553 -18.71 -2.32 -10.92
C PRO A 553 -18.73 -2.82 -12.36
N VAL A 554 -18.24 -4.03 -12.63
CA VAL A 554 -18.29 -4.60 -13.99
C VAL A 554 -19.34 -5.70 -14.13
N GLY A 555 -20.05 -6.01 -13.06
CA GLY A 555 -21.09 -7.02 -12.96
C GLY A 555 -21.82 -6.95 -11.63
N VAL A 556 -22.53 -8.02 -11.27
CA VAL A 556 -23.11 -8.18 -9.92
C VAL A 556 -22.01 -8.31 -8.85
N GLY A 557 -22.36 -8.11 -7.58
CA GLY A 557 -21.43 -8.39 -6.47
C GLY A 557 -20.83 -9.80 -6.57
N ASN A 558 -19.55 -9.93 -6.22
CA ASN A 558 -18.69 -11.13 -6.41
C ASN A 558 -18.29 -11.47 -7.86
N ALA A 559 -18.77 -10.78 -8.89
CA ALA A 559 -18.20 -10.87 -10.25
C ALA A 559 -16.79 -10.25 -10.30
N ALA A 560 -16.12 -10.26 -11.45
CA ALA A 560 -14.81 -9.64 -11.65
C ALA A 560 -14.70 -8.23 -11.03
N TRP A 561 -13.50 -7.86 -10.56
CA TRP A 561 -13.23 -6.48 -10.11
C TRP A 561 -13.29 -5.49 -11.28
N ASP A 562 -12.54 -5.79 -12.34
CA ASP A 562 -12.30 -4.87 -13.47
C ASP A 562 -12.74 -5.44 -14.81
N VAL A 563 -12.81 -4.53 -15.79
CA VAL A 563 -12.98 -4.90 -17.20
C VAL A 563 -11.77 -5.72 -17.65
N LYS A 564 -12.06 -6.85 -18.31
CA LYS A 564 -11.06 -7.79 -18.81
C LYS A 564 -10.94 -7.66 -20.33
N ARG A 565 -9.73 -7.36 -20.81
CA ARG A 565 -9.41 -7.28 -22.25
C ARG A 565 -8.59 -8.49 -22.66
N VAL A 566 -9.17 -9.34 -23.49
CA VAL A 566 -8.50 -10.53 -24.01
C VAL A 566 -7.54 -10.10 -25.11
N LEU A 567 -6.24 -10.31 -24.91
CA LEU A 567 -5.22 -9.98 -25.91
C LEU A 567 -5.00 -11.13 -26.89
N GLY A 568 -5.05 -12.36 -26.40
CA GLY A 568 -4.86 -13.56 -27.20
C GLY A 568 -4.32 -14.73 -26.38
N VAL A 569 -3.82 -15.73 -27.09
CA VAL A 569 -3.23 -16.94 -26.54
C VAL A 569 -1.83 -17.17 -27.07
N THR A 570 -1.05 -17.96 -26.34
CA THR A 570 0.20 -18.54 -26.83
C THR A 570 0.23 -20.04 -26.53
N GLU A 571 0.92 -20.80 -27.36
CA GLU A 571 1.11 -22.24 -27.18
C GLU A 571 1.98 -22.53 -25.95
N VAL A 572 1.58 -23.57 -25.20
CA VAL A 572 2.44 -24.23 -24.21
C VAL A 572 2.93 -25.52 -24.82
N TYR A 573 4.24 -25.63 -25.00
CA TYR A 573 4.85 -26.81 -25.63
C TYR A 573 4.75 -28.05 -24.75
N PRO A 574 4.93 -29.27 -25.31
CA PRO A 574 4.86 -30.52 -24.55
C PRO A 574 5.79 -30.60 -23.33
N ASP A 575 6.90 -29.87 -23.32
CA ASP A 575 7.83 -29.75 -22.18
C ASP A 575 7.39 -28.73 -21.12
N GLY A 576 6.20 -28.13 -21.29
CA GLY A 576 5.64 -27.11 -20.40
C GLY A 576 6.15 -25.69 -20.64
N SER A 577 7.02 -25.47 -21.64
CA SER A 577 7.63 -24.18 -21.90
C SER A 577 6.75 -23.25 -22.76
N ALA A 578 6.93 -21.94 -22.61
CA ALA A 578 6.34 -20.92 -23.48
C ALA A 578 7.28 -19.69 -23.60
N PHE A 579 7.32 -19.05 -24.78
CA PHE A 579 8.19 -17.89 -25.03
C PHE A 579 7.52 -16.89 -25.97
N PHE A 580 7.05 -15.76 -25.45
CA PHE A 580 6.10 -14.91 -26.17
C PHE A 580 6.22 -13.43 -25.84
N LYS A 581 5.83 -12.59 -26.80
CA LYS A 581 5.73 -11.14 -26.69
C LYS A 581 4.39 -10.70 -26.14
N VAL A 582 4.43 -9.58 -25.42
CA VAL A 582 3.25 -8.90 -24.88
C VAL A 582 3.42 -7.39 -24.98
N PRO A 583 2.33 -6.60 -24.94
CA PRO A 583 2.44 -5.16 -24.79
C PRO A 583 3.12 -4.81 -23.45
N ALA A 584 4.09 -3.90 -23.50
CA ALA A 584 4.73 -3.35 -22.31
C ALA A 584 3.83 -2.30 -21.64
N ARG A 585 4.09 -2.02 -20.36
CA ARG A 585 3.42 -0.99 -19.54
C ARG A 585 1.92 -1.25 -19.37
N LYS A 586 1.54 -2.54 -19.36
CA LYS A 586 0.17 -3.04 -19.18
C LYS A 586 0.12 -4.06 -18.04
N PRO A 587 -0.91 -4.02 -17.16
CA PRO A 587 -1.15 -5.05 -16.16
C PRO A 587 -1.75 -6.29 -16.82
N LEU A 588 -0.98 -7.37 -16.90
CA LEU A 588 -1.37 -8.61 -17.57
C LEU A 588 -1.49 -9.75 -16.57
N TYR A 589 -2.55 -10.55 -16.68
CA TYR A 589 -2.61 -11.84 -15.98
C TYR A 589 -2.83 -12.98 -16.96
N PHE A 590 -2.52 -14.19 -16.49
CA PHE A 590 -2.48 -15.39 -17.32
C PHE A 590 -3.49 -16.43 -16.86
N GLN A 591 -4.05 -17.17 -17.81
CA GLN A 591 -4.84 -18.37 -17.53
C GLN A 591 -4.28 -19.57 -18.28
N ALA A 592 -4.06 -20.67 -17.57
CA ALA A 592 -3.60 -21.92 -18.15
C ALA A 592 -4.81 -22.72 -18.67
N LEU A 593 -4.81 -23.04 -19.95
CA LEU A 593 -5.94 -23.67 -20.65
C LEU A 593 -5.63 -25.12 -21.04
N ASP A 594 -6.63 -25.98 -20.93
CA ASP A 594 -6.55 -27.37 -21.42
C ASP A 594 -6.81 -27.49 -22.93
N GLU A 595 -6.93 -28.73 -23.42
CA GLU A 595 -7.18 -29.05 -24.83
C GLU A 595 -8.54 -28.55 -25.37
N ASN A 596 -9.48 -28.22 -24.49
CA ASN A 596 -10.78 -27.66 -24.84
C ASN A 596 -10.79 -26.13 -24.76
N GLY A 597 -9.64 -25.49 -24.47
CA GLY A 597 -9.52 -24.05 -24.28
C GLY A 597 -10.16 -23.56 -22.97
N ARG A 598 -10.31 -24.44 -21.98
CA ARG A 598 -10.95 -24.14 -20.68
C ARG A 598 -9.91 -23.94 -19.60
N VAL A 599 -10.21 -23.03 -18.67
CA VAL A 599 -9.30 -22.74 -17.56
C VAL A 599 -9.08 -23.96 -16.66
N VAL A 600 -7.81 -24.24 -16.43
CA VAL A 600 -7.30 -25.15 -15.40
C VAL A 600 -6.83 -24.36 -14.19
N GLN A 601 -6.17 -23.22 -14.40
CA GLN A 601 -5.69 -22.34 -13.35
C GLN A 601 -5.65 -20.88 -13.82
N THR A 602 -5.93 -19.95 -12.91
CA THR A 602 -5.88 -18.51 -13.15
C THR A 602 -4.83 -17.87 -12.25
N MET A 603 -3.97 -17.02 -12.82
CA MET A 603 -3.13 -16.13 -12.03
C MET A 603 -4.01 -15.10 -11.33
N ARG A 604 -4.02 -15.10 -9.99
CA ARG A 604 -4.83 -14.19 -9.16
C ARG A 604 -4.05 -12.92 -8.78
N SER A 605 -3.17 -12.46 -9.65
CA SER A 605 -2.40 -11.22 -9.57
C SER A 605 -2.19 -10.68 -10.99
N TRP A 606 -1.42 -9.63 -11.19
CA TRP A 606 -0.95 -9.19 -12.51
C TRP A 606 0.56 -8.97 -12.53
N SER A 607 1.11 -9.10 -13.73
CA SER A 607 2.50 -8.85 -14.08
C SER A 607 2.57 -7.74 -15.13
N THR A 608 3.61 -6.91 -15.04
CA THR A 608 3.84 -5.80 -15.98
C THR A 608 5.30 -5.81 -16.40
N LEU A 609 5.54 -5.64 -17.70
CA LEU A 609 6.89 -5.47 -18.26
C LEU A 609 7.12 -4.04 -18.71
N GLN A 610 8.32 -3.52 -18.50
CA GLN A 610 8.81 -2.32 -19.16
C GLN A 610 9.13 -2.60 -20.63
N PRO A 611 9.22 -1.57 -21.48
CA PRO A 611 9.65 -1.72 -22.87
C PRO A 611 11.01 -2.42 -22.99
N ASN A 612 11.09 -3.43 -23.85
CA ASN A 612 12.27 -4.28 -24.09
C ASN A 612 12.69 -5.19 -22.92
N GLU A 613 11.87 -5.28 -21.87
CA GLU A 613 12.14 -6.20 -20.76
C GLU A 613 11.89 -7.66 -21.17
N VAL A 614 12.77 -8.55 -20.69
CA VAL A 614 12.59 -10.00 -20.77
C VAL A 614 12.49 -10.56 -19.36
N GLN A 615 11.31 -11.09 -19.00
CA GLN A 615 11.08 -11.72 -17.71
C GLN A 615 11.01 -13.24 -17.87
N SER A 616 11.74 -13.96 -17.02
CA SER A 616 11.72 -15.42 -16.99
C SER A 616 11.17 -15.96 -15.68
N CYS A 617 10.38 -17.03 -15.77
CA CYS A 617 9.83 -17.77 -14.64
C CYS A 617 10.18 -19.25 -14.76
N VAL A 618 10.47 -19.91 -13.64
CA VAL A 618 10.74 -21.36 -13.62
C VAL A 618 9.45 -22.15 -13.87
N GLY A 619 8.37 -21.79 -13.18
CA GLY A 619 7.06 -22.42 -13.32
C GLY A 619 5.91 -21.50 -12.91
N CYS A 620 4.67 -22.02 -12.90
CA CYS A 620 3.52 -21.22 -12.50
C CYS A 620 3.46 -21.10 -10.97
N HIS A 621 3.88 -19.95 -10.45
CA HIS A 621 3.84 -19.66 -9.01
C HIS A 621 4.87 -20.47 -8.20
N GLU A 622 6.10 -20.55 -8.73
CA GLU A 622 7.26 -21.16 -8.09
C GLU A 622 7.66 -20.40 -6.82
N HIS A 623 8.21 -21.13 -5.84
CA HIS A 623 8.72 -20.51 -4.63
C HIS A 623 9.93 -19.62 -4.95
N LYS A 624 10.00 -18.38 -4.44
CA LYS A 624 11.04 -17.41 -4.84
C LYS A 624 12.45 -17.69 -4.29
N ASN A 625 12.59 -18.70 -3.44
CA ASN A 625 13.90 -19.25 -3.07
C ASN A 625 14.28 -20.48 -3.92
N THR A 626 13.46 -20.85 -4.91
CA THR A 626 13.77 -21.93 -5.87
C THR A 626 14.80 -21.42 -6.88
N VAL A 627 15.83 -22.22 -7.11
CA VAL A 627 16.80 -21.96 -8.19
C VAL A 627 16.28 -22.53 -9.51
N PRO A 628 16.64 -21.95 -10.66
CA PRO A 628 16.34 -22.56 -11.96
C PRO A 628 16.85 -24.01 -12.01
N VAL A 629 16.09 -24.91 -12.66
CA VAL A 629 16.43 -26.33 -12.73
C VAL A 629 17.75 -26.51 -13.50
N ALA A 630 18.81 -26.90 -12.79
CA ALA A 630 20.13 -27.12 -13.37
C ALA A 630 20.11 -28.28 -14.37
N GLY A 631 20.69 -28.08 -15.56
CA GLY A 631 20.79 -29.13 -16.59
C GLY A 631 19.57 -29.29 -17.49
N HIS A 632 18.59 -28.37 -17.45
CA HIS A 632 17.47 -28.41 -18.38
C HIS A 632 17.99 -28.20 -19.83
N PRO A 633 17.69 -29.12 -20.77
CA PRO A 633 18.01 -28.88 -22.18
C PRO A 633 17.30 -27.61 -22.67
N VAL A 634 17.81 -27.00 -23.75
CA VAL A 634 17.16 -25.86 -24.41
C VAL A 634 15.70 -26.21 -24.65
N SER A 635 14.78 -25.46 -24.03
CA SER A 635 13.36 -25.76 -24.08
C SER A 635 12.82 -25.68 -25.51
N MET A 636 11.70 -26.36 -25.76
CA MET A 636 11.02 -26.33 -27.05
C MET A 636 10.66 -24.88 -27.42
N ALA A 637 10.19 -24.07 -26.46
CA ALA A 637 9.90 -22.67 -26.69
C ALA A 637 11.14 -21.86 -27.11
N MET A 638 12.27 -22.05 -26.43
CA MET A 638 13.52 -21.36 -26.77
C MET A 638 14.00 -21.73 -28.18
N ASN A 639 13.90 -23.01 -28.57
CA ASN A 639 14.22 -23.48 -29.93
C ASN A 639 13.28 -22.92 -31.00
N LYS A 640 12.00 -22.70 -30.67
CA LYS A 640 11.00 -22.13 -31.58
C LYS A 640 11.05 -20.60 -31.68
N GLY A 641 11.77 -19.96 -30.76
CA GLY A 641 11.90 -18.51 -30.66
C GLY A 641 10.64 -17.83 -30.13
N ILE A 642 10.74 -16.51 -29.96
CA ILE A 642 9.69 -15.66 -29.41
C ILE A 642 8.46 -15.66 -30.33
N LYS A 643 7.28 -15.95 -29.79
CA LYS A 643 5.99 -15.92 -30.51
C LYS A 643 5.19 -14.65 -30.23
N ALA A 644 4.44 -14.19 -31.23
CA ALA A 644 3.38 -13.22 -31.00
C ALA A 644 2.16 -13.93 -30.39
N LEU A 645 1.25 -13.17 -29.78
CA LEU A 645 -0.04 -13.71 -29.35
C LEU A 645 -0.91 -14.00 -30.57
N GLU A 646 -1.55 -15.15 -30.56
CA GLU A 646 -2.58 -15.51 -31.54
C GLU A 646 -3.95 -15.09 -31.00
N PRO A 647 -4.90 -14.70 -31.85
CA PRO A 647 -6.29 -14.49 -31.44
C PRO A 647 -6.83 -15.69 -30.65
N GLU A 648 -7.46 -15.45 -29.49
CA GLU A 648 -8.18 -16.49 -28.75
C GLU A 648 -9.27 -17.11 -29.65
N ASP A 649 -9.94 -16.26 -30.43
CA ASP A 649 -10.99 -16.64 -31.36
C ASP A 649 -11.13 -15.65 -32.53
N GLU A 650 -12.14 -15.87 -33.37
CA GLU A 650 -12.48 -15.04 -34.54
C GLU A 650 -12.67 -13.55 -34.25
N MET A 651 -12.90 -13.15 -32.99
CA MET A 651 -13.13 -11.75 -32.64
C MET A 651 -11.83 -10.99 -32.36
N GLY A 652 -10.69 -11.68 -32.26
CA GLY A 652 -9.41 -11.04 -31.99
C GLY A 652 -9.34 -10.38 -30.61
N GLU A 653 -8.42 -9.42 -30.50
CA GLU A 653 -8.19 -8.62 -29.29
C GLU A 653 -9.38 -7.70 -28.99
N ARG A 654 -9.96 -7.80 -27.79
CA ARG A 654 -11.16 -7.04 -27.42
C ARG A 654 -11.39 -6.95 -25.90
N ASN A 655 -12.16 -5.96 -25.49
CA ASN A 655 -12.77 -5.96 -24.17
C ASN A 655 -13.98 -6.89 -24.17
N PHE A 656 -14.06 -7.80 -23.19
CA PHE A 656 -15.12 -8.80 -23.15
C PHE A 656 -16.43 -8.18 -22.66
N SER A 657 -17.52 -8.31 -23.41
CA SER A 657 -18.86 -7.84 -23.01
C SER A 657 -19.90 -8.95 -23.13
N TYR A 658 -20.57 -9.27 -22.01
CA TYR A 658 -21.67 -10.23 -21.99
C TYR A 658 -22.78 -9.85 -22.96
N LEU A 659 -23.13 -8.55 -23.03
CA LEU A 659 -24.19 -8.04 -23.90
C LEU A 659 -23.86 -8.20 -25.38
N LYS A 660 -22.59 -8.04 -25.76
CA LYS A 660 -22.17 -8.10 -27.16
C LYS A 660 -21.83 -9.52 -27.60
N GLU A 661 -21.44 -10.40 -26.69
CA GLU A 661 -20.88 -11.70 -27.04
C GLU A 661 -21.74 -12.89 -26.63
N ILE A 662 -22.41 -12.79 -25.48
CA ILE A 662 -23.14 -13.90 -24.87
C ILE A 662 -24.63 -13.78 -25.09
N GLN A 663 -25.21 -12.60 -24.87
CA GLN A 663 -26.64 -12.36 -25.10
C GLN A 663 -27.10 -12.75 -26.52
N PRO A 664 -26.37 -12.46 -27.61
CA PRO A 664 -26.79 -12.85 -28.96
C PRO A 664 -26.89 -14.37 -29.17
N ILE A 665 -26.14 -15.16 -28.40
CA ILE A 665 -26.22 -16.62 -28.42
C ILE A 665 -27.57 -17.05 -27.83
N TRP A 666 -27.94 -16.47 -26.68
CA TRP A 666 -29.23 -16.76 -26.04
C TRP A 666 -30.42 -16.31 -26.86
N ASP A 667 -30.32 -15.14 -27.50
CA ASP A 667 -31.36 -14.59 -28.36
C ASP A 667 -31.71 -15.54 -29.49
N ARG A 668 -30.69 -16.14 -30.11
CA ARG A 668 -30.87 -17.05 -31.25
C ARG A 668 -31.40 -18.41 -30.82
N HIS A 669 -30.94 -18.91 -29.67
CA HIS A 669 -31.00 -20.35 -29.37
C HIS A 669 -31.85 -20.72 -28.16
N CYS A 670 -32.13 -19.78 -27.25
CA CYS A 670 -32.64 -20.11 -25.91
C CYS A 670 -33.91 -19.35 -25.50
N ILE A 671 -34.07 -18.08 -25.89
CA ILE A 671 -35.18 -17.24 -25.41
C ILE A 671 -36.56 -17.81 -25.81
N SER A 672 -36.67 -18.52 -26.94
CA SER A 672 -37.93 -19.12 -27.38
C SER A 672 -38.55 -20.07 -26.34
N CYS A 673 -37.73 -20.66 -25.47
CA CYS A 673 -38.14 -21.53 -24.37
C CYS A 673 -37.93 -20.87 -22.98
N HIS A 674 -36.94 -19.99 -22.85
CA HIS A 674 -36.58 -19.30 -21.61
C HIS A 674 -36.99 -17.81 -21.65
N ASP A 675 -38.29 -17.56 -21.75
CA ASP A 675 -38.86 -16.21 -21.85
C ASP A 675 -39.38 -15.65 -20.52
N GLY A 676 -39.24 -16.42 -19.43
CA GLY A 676 -39.79 -16.13 -18.11
C GLY A 676 -41.27 -16.50 -17.95
N VAL A 677 -41.91 -17.06 -18.99
CA VAL A 677 -43.33 -17.46 -18.99
C VAL A 677 -43.46 -18.96 -19.22
N LYS A 678 -42.85 -19.50 -20.28
CA LYS A 678 -42.83 -20.94 -20.58
C LYS A 678 -41.97 -21.71 -19.58
N GLN A 679 -40.92 -21.06 -19.10
CA GLN A 679 -40.04 -21.54 -18.04
C GLN A 679 -39.82 -20.40 -17.04
N PRO A 680 -39.68 -20.69 -15.73
CA PRO A 680 -39.46 -19.66 -14.72
C PRO A 680 -38.18 -18.84 -14.97
N MET A 681 -37.15 -19.45 -15.56
CA MET A 681 -35.91 -18.77 -15.91
C MET A 681 -36.08 -17.94 -17.19
N SER A 682 -35.75 -16.65 -17.12
CA SER A 682 -35.73 -15.73 -18.26
C SER A 682 -34.29 -15.51 -18.75
N LEU A 683 -34.06 -15.76 -20.04
CA LEU A 683 -32.79 -15.47 -20.73
C LEU A 683 -32.89 -14.23 -21.64
N LYS A 684 -33.85 -13.35 -21.38
CA LYS A 684 -34.05 -12.13 -22.15
C LYS A 684 -32.93 -11.10 -21.94
N GLY A 685 -32.54 -10.46 -23.04
CA GLY A 685 -31.47 -9.46 -23.11
C GLY A 685 -31.92 -8.02 -22.92
N GLU A 686 -33.19 -7.77 -22.57
CA GLU A 686 -33.65 -6.40 -22.35
C GLU A 686 -33.00 -5.80 -21.10
N LEU A 687 -32.41 -4.60 -21.22
CA LEU A 687 -31.82 -3.84 -20.12
C LEU A 687 -32.90 -3.18 -19.24
N LYS A 688 -33.77 -4.00 -18.63
CA LYS A 688 -34.94 -3.54 -17.86
C LYS A 688 -34.75 -3.56 -16.36
N VAL A 689 -33.77 -4.31 -15.83
CA VAL A 689 -33.54 -4.38 -14.38
C VAL A 689 -32.65 -3.23 -13.95
N MET A 690 -33.29 -2.19 -13.41
CA MET A 690 -32.64 -0.97 -12.95
C MET A 690 -32.10 -1.18 -11.53
N ASP A 691 -30.80 -1.40 -11.40
CA ASP A 691 -30.16 -1.51 -10.10
C ASP A 691 -29.71 -0.13 -9.61
N LYS A 692 -30.39 0.37 -8.56
CA LYS A 692 -30.16 1.72 -8.04
C LYS A 692 -28.76 1.88 -7.43
N PRO A 693 -28.25 0.96 -6.59
CA PRO A 693 -26.93 1.10 -5.97
C PRO A 693 -25.79 1.07 -7.00
N SER A 694 -25.77 0.08 -7.90
CA SER A 694 -24.70 0.00 -8.92
C SER A 694 -24.85 1.01 -10.03
N LYS A 695 -26.01 1.68 -10.11
CA LYS A 695 -26.41 2.55 -11.22
C LYS A 695 -26.27 1.86 -12.57
N ARG A 696 -26.62 0.57 -12.64
CA ARG A 696 -26.57 -0.25 -13.86
C ARG A 696 -27.94 -0.78 -14.25
N LYS A 697 -28.07 -1.08 -15.54
CA LYS A 697 -29.20 -1.80 -16.11
C LYS A 697 -28.75 -3.22 -16.39
N TYR A 698 -29.29 -4.20 -15.68
CA TYR A 698 -29.01 -5.62 -15.94
C TYR A 698 -30.07 -6.24 -16.84
N THR A 699 -29.69 -7.30 -17.54
CA THR A 699 -30.58 -8.20 -18.28
C THR A 699 -31.04 -9.35 -17.38
N ASP A 700 -32.25 -9.87 -17.61
CA ASP A 700 -32.75 -11.06 -16.90
C ASP A 700 -31.79 -12.26 -17.06
N SER A 701 -31.22 -12.42 -18.25
CA SER A 701 -30.32 -13.54 -18.58
C SER A 701 -29.09 -13.56 -17.69
N TYR A 702 -28.39 -12.43 -17.56
CA TYR A 702 -27.20 -12.28 -16.75
C TYR A 702 -27.50 -12.55 -15.27
N LEU A 703 -28.58 -11.96 -14.73
CA LEU A 703 -28.98 -12.20 -13.34
C LEU A 703 -29.35 -13.66 -13.09
N SER A 704 -30.06 -14.29 -14.03
CA SER A 704 -30.47 -15.69 -13.93
C SER A 704 -29.26 -16.64 -13.97
N LEU A 705 -28.31 -16.42 -14.89
CA LEU A 705 -27.13 -17.27 -15.06
C LEU A 705 -26.09 -17.08 -13.96
N THR A 706 -25.98 -15.88 -13.40
CA THR A 706 -25.12 -15.63 -12.22
C THR A 706 -25.82 -15.99 -10.90
N HIS A 707 -27.04 -16.51 -10.96
CA HIS A 707 -27.88 -16.84 -9.82
C HIS A 707 -27.95 -15.68 -8.82
N ALA A 708 -28.06 -14.47 -9.37
CA ALA A 708 -27.96 -13.26 -8.59
C ALA A 708 -29.20 -13.09 -7.71
N THR A 709 -28.97 -12.72 -6.46
CA THR A 709 -30.02 -12.35 -5.53
C THR A 709 -29.88 -10.89 -5.15
N GLN A 710 -31.00 -10.21 -4.94
CA GLN A 710 -30.99 -8.84 -4.47
C GLN A 710 -30.88 -8.80 -2.94
N ASP A 711 -30.00 -7.94 -2.42
CA ASP A 711 -29.91 -7.70 -0.98
C ASP A 711 -31.23 -7.14 -0.41
N GLN A 712 -31.46 -7.36 0.90
CA GLN A 712 -32.69 -6.94 1.57
C GLN A 712 -33.01 -5.44 1.35
N GLY A 713 -34.29 -5.12 1.19
CA GLY A 713 -34.75 -3.73 1.00
C GLY A 713 -34.53 -3.16 -0.41
N GLY A 714 -34.21 -4.01 -1.40
CA GLY A 714 -33.91 -3.57 -2.77
C GLY A 714 -32.48 -3.07 -2.94
N GLY A 715 -31.54 -3.69 -2.22
CA GLY A 715 -30.11 -3.41 -2.32
C GLY A 715 -29.49 -3.90 -3.63
N ALA A 716 -28.16 -3.92 -3.69
CA ALA A 716 -27.44 -4.33 -4.90
C ALA A 716 -27.67 -5.80 -5.23
N TRP A 717 -27.53 -6.15 -6.51
CA TRP A 717 -27.52 -7.55 -6.94
C TRP A 717 -26.18 -8.21 -6.64
N ARG A 718 -26.23 -9.42 -6.08
CA ARG A 718 -25.06 -10.22 -5.72
C ARG A 718 -25.12 -11.58 -6.39
N GLY A 719 -24.08 -11.92 -7.15
CA GLY A 719 -23.94 -13.21 -7.81
C GLY A 719 -23.53 -14.32 -6.84
N ASN A 720 -23.98 -15.54 -7.12
CA ASN A 720 -23.57 -16.73 -6.38
C ASN A 720 -22.43 -17.44 -7.12
N ALA A 721 -21.19 -17.08 -6.76
CA ALA A 721 -19.97 -17.62 -7.37
C ALA A 721 -19.79 -19.14 -7.22
N TYR A 722 -20.55 -19.78 -6.32
CA TYR A 722 -20.44 -21.20 -5.99
C TYR A 722 -21.59 -22.03 -6.56
N HIS A 723 -22.47 -21.45 -7.38
CA HIS A 723 -23.59 -22.21 -7.94
C HIS A 723 -23.10 -23.29 -8.94
N PRO A 724 -23.57 -24.54 -8.86
CA PRO A 724 -23.04 -25.62 -9.70
C PRO A 724 -23.30 -25.43 -11.21
N GLU A 725 -24.36 -24.71 -11.60
CA GLU A 725 -24.62 -24.45 -13.03
C GLU A 725 -23.60 -23.48 -13.63
N VAL A 726 -23.28 -22.39 -12.94
CA VAL A 726 -22.26 -21.41 -13.32
C VAL A 726 -21.51 -21.01 -12.05
N ASN A 727 -20.24 -21.40 -11.96
CA ASN A 727 -19.36 -21.04 -10.85
C ASN A 727 -18.09 -20.38 -11.38
N TRP A 728 -17.54 -19.47 -10.58
CA TRP A 728 -16.34 -18.71 -10.88
C TRP A 728 -15.60 -18.38 -9.58
N ILE A 729 -14.36 -17.91 -9.69
CA ILE A 729 -13.62 -17.40 -8.53
C ILE A 729 -14.24 -16.05 -8.13
N SER A 730 -14.80 -15.96 -6.94
CA SER A 730 -15.29 -14.68 -6.40
C SER A 730 -14.17 -13.64 -6.37
N ALA A 731 -14.48 -12.40 -6.76
CA ALA A 731 -13.59 -11.25 -6.55
C ALA A 731 -13.16 -11.07 -5.08
N LEU A 732 -13.90 -11.64 -4.13
CA LEU A 732 -13.61 -11.56 -2.70
C LEU A 732 -13.08 -12.87 -2.11
N SER A 733 -12.58 -13.77 -2.96
CA SER A 733 -12.02 -15.05 -2.55
C SER A 733 -10.76 -14.88 -1.67
N GLN A 734 -10.38 -15.94 -0.95
CA GLN A 734 -9.25 -15.97 -0.02
C GLN A 734 -7.90 -15.58 -0.67
N PRO A 735 -6.94 -14.96 0.06
CA PRO A 735 -5.65 -14.53 -0.48
C PRO A 735 -4.73 -15.70 -0.84
N THR A 736 -4.88 -16.84 -0.16
CA THR A 736 -4.10 -18.07 -0.38
C THR A 736 -4.31 -18.65 -1.78
N LEU A 737 -3.29 -19.38 -2.24
CA LEU A 737 -3.32 -20.11 -3.51
C LEU A 737 -4.52 -21.08 -3.57
N LEU A 738 -5.19 -21.11 -4.72
CA LEU A 738 -6.30 -22.04 -4.99
C LEU A 738 -5.80 -23.26 -5.77
N PRO A 739 -6.35 -24.46 -5.52
CA PRO A 739 -6.00 -25.64 -6.32
C PRO A 739 -6.41 -25.46 -7.79
N PRO A 740 -5.77 -26.17 -8.73
CA PRO A 740 -6.25 -26.29 -10.10
C PRO A 740 -7.69 -26.78 -10.16
N TYR A 741 -8.44 -26.36 -11.17
CA TYR A 741 -9.87 -26.66 -11.36
C TYR A 741 -10.74 -26.21 -10.16
N PHE A 742 -10.37 -25.16 -9.45
CA PHE A 742 -11.13 -24.65 -8.30
C PHE A 742 -12.56 -24.20 -8.69
N ALA A 743 -12.67 -23.42 -9.77
CA ALA A 743 -13.92 -22.93 -10.33
C ALA A 743 -13.70 -22.54 -11.81
N GLY A 744 -14.78 -22.30 -12.55
CA GLY A 744 -14.74 -21.85 -13.95
C GLY A 744 -15.52 -22.74 -14.92
N SER A 745 -15.21 -22.62 -16.20
CA SER A 745 -15.92 -23.32 -17.28
C SER A 745 -15.81 -24.84 -17.19
N ASN A 746 -14.67 -25.38 -16.72
CA ASN A 746 -14.45 -26.81 -16.53
C ASN A 746 -15.35 -27.43 -15.44
N THR A 747 -15.71 -26.64 -14.43
CA THR A 747 -16.50 -27.10 -13.27
C THR A 747 -17.96 -26.65 -13.33
N SER A 748 -18.35 -25.85 -14.32
CA SER A 748 -19.72 -25.36 -14.50
C SER A 748 -20.58 -26.37 -15.28
N ASN A 749 -21.71 -26.80 -14.70
CA ASN A 749 -22.62 -27.74 -15.37
C ASN A 749 -23.24 -27.15 -16.64
N LEU A 750 -23.36 -25.83 -16.74
CA LEU A 750 -23.85 -25.15 -17.93
C LEU A 750 -23.05 -25.59 -19.18
N ILE A 751 -21.72 -25.62 -19.09
CA ILE A 751 -20.87 -25.99 -20.23
C ILE A 751 -21.15 -27.43 -20.67
N LYS A 752 -21.20 -28.38 -19.74
CA LYS A 752 -21.52 -29.79 -20.03
C LYS A 752 -22.89 -29.96 -20.69
N ARG A 753 -23.87 -29.16 -20.23
CA ARG A 753 -25.23 -29.15 -20.79
C ARG A 753 -25.25 -28.59 -22.20
N LEU A 754 -24.53 -27.48 -22.46
CA LEU A 754 -24.43 -26.88 -23.78
C LEU A 754 -23.74 -27.81 -24.78
N GLU A 755 -22.72 -28.55 -24.35
CA GLU A 755 -22.04 -29.57 -25.18
C GLU A 755 -22.95 -30.75 -25.53
N SER A 756 -23.75 -31.20 -24.56
CA SER A 756 -24.70 -32.31 -24.75
C SER A 756 -25.92 -31.91 -25.60
N GLY A 757 -26.14 -30.60 -25.77
CA GLY A 757 -27.37 -30.04 -26.32
C GLY A 757 -28.49 -29.95 -25.27
N HIS A 758 -29.44 -29.04 -25.50
CA HIS A 758 -30.55 -28.79 -24.58
C HIS A 758 -31.83 -28.45 -25.35
N GLY A 759 -32.93 -29.16 -25.06
CA GLY A 759 -34.25 -28.84 -25.62
C GLY A 759 -34.33 -28.93 -27.15
N GLY A 760 -33.50 -29.76 -27.78
CA GLY A 760 -33.39 -29.85 -29.26
C GLY A 760 -32.46 -28.81 -29.90
N THR A 761 -31.91 -27.88 -29.10
CA THR A 761 -30.92 -26.89 -29.53
C THR A 761 -29.50 -27.42 -29.32
N LYS A 762 -28.61 -27.13 -30.27
CA LYS A 762 -27.17 -27.43 -30.17
C LYS A 762 -26.37 -26.21 -30.60
N LEU A 763 -25.49 -25.74 -29.70
CA LEU A 763 -24.58 -24.65 -30.01
C LEU A 763 -23.38 -25.13 -30.83
N THR A 764 -22.78 -24.23 -31.58
CA THR A 764 -21.50 -24.47 -32.23
C THR A 764 -20.37 -24.54 -31.18
N PRO A 765 -19.25 -25.24 -31.46
CA PRO A 765 -18.09 -25.24 -30.58
C PRO A 765 -17.60 -23.83 -30.25
N GLN A 766 -17.67 -22.90 -31.21
CA GLN A 766 -17.25 -21.51 -31.03
C GLN A 766 -18.17 -20.74 -30.07
N GLU A 767 -19.48 -20.94 -30.14
CA GLU A 767 -20.44 -20.35 -29.20
C GLU A 767 -20.21 -20.89 -27.78
N ILE A 768 -19.98 -22.19 -27.63
CA ILE A 768 -19.66 -22.81 -26.33
C ILE A 768 -18.35 -22.22 -25.78
N ARG A 769 -17.34 -22.01 -26.62
CA ARG A 769 -16.07 -21.41 -26.23
C ARG A 769 -16.23 -19.96 -25.74
N LYS A 770 -17.09 -19.16 -26.37
CA LYS A 770 -17.41 -17.79 -25.90
C LYS A 770 -18.06 -17.83 -24.51
N VAL A 771 -19.01 -18.74 -24.28
CA VAL A 771 -19.64 -18.91 -22.95
C VAL A 771 -18.62 -19.37 -21.91
N ALA A 772 -17.72 -20.30 -22.26
CA ALA A 772 -16.64 -20.73 -21.39
C ALA A 772 -15.70 -19.57 -21.02
N LEU A 773 -15.31 -18.77 -22.01
CA LEU A 773 -14.48 -17.56 -21.82
C LEU A 773 -15.16 -16.56 -20.87
N TRP A 774 -16.46 -16.31 -21.02
CA TRP A 774 -17.20 -15.43 -20.09
C TRP A 774 -17.12 -15.91 -18.64
N ILE A 775 -17.33 -17.21 -18.39
CA ILE A 775 -17.24 -17.81 -17.06
C ILE A 775 -15.80 -17.69 -16.52
N ASP A 776 -14.81 -18.02 -17.37
CA ASP A 776 -13.40 -18.02 -17.02
C ASP A 776 -12.84 -16.61 -16.75
N LEU A 777 -13.43 -15.57 -17.33
CA LEU A 777 -13.13 -14.16 -17.03
C LEU A 777 -13.87 -13.63 -15.78
N LEU A 778 -14.52 -14.52 -15.04
CA LEU A 778 -15.27 -14.22 -13.80
C LEU A 778 -16.54 -13.39 -14.06
N VAL A 779 -17.25 -13.81 -15.10
CA VAL A 779 -18.60 -13.36 -15.46
C VAL A 779 -18.77 -11.83 -15.55
N PRO A 780 -17.88 -11.07 -16.23
CA PRO A 780 -18.08 -9.64 -16.42
C PRO A 780 -19.37 -9.41 -17.24
N PHE A 781 -20.14 -8.39 -16.88
CA PHE A 781 -21.33 -7.98 -17.61
C PHE A 781 -20.99 -7.00 -18.74
N ILE A 782 -19.98 -6.14 -18.52
CA ILE A 782 -19.61 -5.05 -19.43
C ILE A 782 -18.15 -5.16 -19.90
N GLY A 783 -17.89 -4.66 -21.11
CA GLY A 783 -16.54 -4.47 -21.66
C GLY A 783 -16.06 -3.02 -21.64
N ASP A 784 -16.90 -2.08 -21.22
CA ASP A 784 -16.56 -0.67 -21.04
C ASP A 784 -17.31 -0.10 -19.84
N TYR A 785 -16.66 0.71 -19.00
CA TYR A 785 -17.29 1.28 -17.80
C TYR A 785 -18.51 2.17 -18.09
N ARG A 786 -18.71 2.62 -19.33
CA ARG A 786 -19.87 3.40 -19.80
C ARG A 786 -21.02 2.53 -20.31
N GLU A 787 -20.80 1.23 -20.48
CA GLU A 787 -21.77 0.29 -21.04
C GLU A 787 -22.89 -0.04 -20.03
N ALA A 788 -24.14 -0.08 -20.51
CA ALA A 788 -25.33 -0.48 -19.74
C ALA A 788 -25.59 0.33 -18.44
N ASN A 789 -25.15 1.58 -18.40
CA ASN A 789 -25.31 2.43 -17.24
C ASN A 789 -26.73 3.02 -17.10
N ASN A 790 -27.05 3.36 -15.86
CA ASN A 790 -28.15 4.24 -15.45
C ASN A 790 -27.60 5.50 -14.78
N TRP A 791 -26.55 6.07 -15.37
CA TRP A 791 -25.90 7.27 -14.87
C TRP A 791 -26.72 8.51 -15.20
N SER A 792 -26.81 9.42 -14.23
CA SER A 792 -27.32 10.77 -14.48
C SER A 792 -26.31 11.60 -15.30
N GLN A 793 -26.71 12.76 -15.81
CA GLN A 793 -25.76 13.67 -16.47
C GLN A 793 -24.62 14.07 -15.52
N LYS A 794 -24.90 14.29 -14.23
CA LYS A 794 -23.90 14.60 -13.20
C LYS A 794 -22.87 13.46 -13.05
N ASP A 795 -23.34 12.21 -13.07
CA ASP A 795 -22.47 11.04 -12.97
C ASP A 795 -21.55 10.90 -14.19
N LEU A 796 -22.10 11.13 -15.39
CA LEU A 796 -21.34 11.16 -16.64
C LEU A 796 -20.28 12.27 -16.64
N ASP A 797 -20.64 13.47 -16.21
CA ASP A 797 -19.74 14.62 -16.14
C ASP A 797 -18.59 14.36 -15.14
N PHE A 798 -18.91 13.77 -13.97
CA PHE A 798 -17.92 13.36 -12.97
C PHE A 798 -16.93 12.32 -13.52
N TYR A 799 -17.44 11.26 -14.14
CA TYR A 799 -16.56 10.23 -14.72
C TYR A 799 -15.69 10.80 -15.85
N ASN A 800 -16.29 11.61 -16.73
CA ASN A 800 -15.58 12.23 -17.86
C ASN A 800 -14.50 13.23 -17.40
N TYR A 801 -14.69 13.91 -16.28
CA TYR A 801 -13.66 14.78 -15.70
C TYR A 801 -12.38 13.99 -15.37
N TYR A 802 -12.50 12.90 -14.61
CA TYR A 802 -11.34 12.09 -14.23
C TYR A 802 -10.75 11.30 -15.40
N ASP A 803 -11.58 10.84 -16.33
CA ASP A 803 -11.07 10.15 -17.53
C ASP A 803 -10.23 11.09 -18.40
N LYS A 804 -10.70 12.34 -18.62
CA LYS A 804 -9.91 13.37 -19.32
C LYS A 804 -8.63 13.73 -18.59
N LYS A 805 -8.67 13.84 -17.25
CA LYS A 805 -7.49 14.08 -16.41
C LYS A 805 -6.46 12.95 -16.59
N ARG A 806 -6.91 11.69 -16.60
CA ARG A 806 -6.07 10.51 -16.85
C ARG A 806 -5.47 10.51 -18.26
N GLU A 807 -6.26 10.86 -19.27
CA GLU A 807 -5.77 11.00 -20.66
C GLU A 807 -4.69 12.07 -20.78
N ALA A 808 -4.88 13.23 -20.15
CA ALA A 808 -3.89 14.30 -20.12
C ALA A 808 -2.57 13.86 -19.46
N ALA A 809 -2.64 13.17 -18.31
CA ALA A 809 -1.45 12.65 -17.64
C ALA A 809 -0.71 11.57 -18.47
N ARG A 810 -1.45 10.72 -19.20
CA ARG A 810 -0.84 9.76 -20.14
C ARG A 810 -0.14 10.45 -21.32
N ALA A 811 -0.71 11.54 -21.83
CA ALA A 811 -0.06 12.33 -22.88
C ALA A 811 1.22 13.01 -22.36
N GLU A 812 1.21 13.51 -21.13
CA GLU A 812 2.39 14.08 -20.46
C GLU A 812 3.50 13.02 -20.27
N ASP A 813 3.15 11.81 -19.84
CA ASP A 813 4.08 10.67 -19.73
C ASP A 813 4.74 10.33 -21.08
N GLN A 814 3.97 10.27 -22.16
CA GLN A 814 4.48 10.02 -23.51
C GLN A 814 5.45 11.12 -23.98
N GLU A 815 5.10 12.38 -23.71
CA GLU A 815 5.94 13.53 -24.04
C GLU A 815 7.25 13.51 -23.24
N ASN A 816 7.21 13.19 -21.94
CA ASN A 816 8.39 13.02 -21.11
C ASN A 816 9.30 11.89 -21.62
N ILE A 817 8.73 10.78 -22.07
CA ILE A 817 9.47 9.67 -22.69
C ILE A 817 10.14 10.12 -23.99
N ARG A 818 9.42 10.86 -24.85
CA ARG A 818 9.98 11.41 -26.08
C ARG A 818 11.20 12.29 -25.79
N GLN A 819 11.09 13.19 -24.81
CA GLN A 819 12.19 14.05 -24.39
C GLN A 819 13.36 13.25 -23.78
N TYR A 820 13.07 12.18 -23.04
CA TYR A 820 14.09 11.28 -22.50
C TYR A 820 14.89 10.61 -23.62
N ILE A 821 14.23 10.04 -24.62
CA ILE A 821 14.88 9.41 -25.80
C ILE A 821 15.79 10.42 -26.51
N GLN A 822 15.32 11.65 -26.73
CA GLN A 822 16.13 12.71 -27.34
C GLN A 822 17.37 13.07 -26.51
N SER A 823 17.24 13.06 -25.18
CA SER A 823 18.36 13.31 -24.28
C SER A 823 19.45 12.24 -24.37
N LEU A 824 19.06 10.97 -24.60
CA LEU A 824 20.00 9.86 -24.78
C LEU A 824 20.75 9.95 -26.10
N GLN A 825 20.06 10.31 -27.19
CA GLN A 825 20.65 10.50 -28.51
C GLN A 825 21.69 11.63 -28.51
N THR A 826 21.34 12.78 -27.90
CA THR A 826 22.27 13.92 -27.77
C THR A 826 23.52 13.58 -26.96
N LYS A 827 23.40 12.72 -25.94
CA LYS A 827 24.55 12.23 -25.16
C LYS A 827 25.44 11.27 -25.95
N GLN A 828 24.89 10.53 -26.91
CA GLN A 828 25.65 9.64 -27.79
C GLN A 828 26.39 10.45 -28.87
N GLU A 829 25.79 11.48 -29.45
CA GLU A 829 26.44 12.35 -30.46
C GLU A 829 27.60 13.19 -29.90
N LYS A 830 27.61 13.45 -28.60
CA LYS A 830 28.67 14.19 -27.90
C LYS A 830 29.82 13.31 -27.40
N LYS A 831 29.71 11.98 -27.51
CA LYS A 831 30.76 11.02 -27.18
C LYS A 831 31.42 10.53 -28.45
#